data_AF-A0A663LMV6-F1
#
_entry.id   AF-A0A663LMV6-F1
#
_cell.length_a   1.000
_cell.length_b   1.000
_cell.length_c   1.000
_cell.angle_alpha   90.00
_cell.angle_beta   90.00
_cell.angle_gamma   90.00
#
_symmetry.space_group_name_H-M   'P 1'
#
loop_
_entity.id
_entity.type
_entity.pdbx_description
1 polymer ?
#
loop_
_entity_poly.entity_id
_entity_poly.type
_entity_poly.pdbx_seq_one_letter_code
_entity_poly.pdbx_strand_id
1 'polypeptide(L)'
;RGSHDESVCAVDAVYQSDEPDLNLLIASAASDSTVRIWSRHGSEAKCIEILQFGNGFVMDVCLSFLPGSNVPILACGGDDCKIYLFIQQNGQFQKTLILPGHEDWIRGIEWAVCGEDLFLASCAQDCLIRIWKVCTKSKQLPETEDDSIRLKENVFTVKDTDTTYAVTLESVLAGHENWVYAVHWQPSFSRDGSMQQPMRILSASMDKTVIIWEPDKESGVWLEQVRVGEVGGNTLGFFDCQFSPDGSMIIAHAFHGALHLWKQTAVNKKEWTPEVVISGHFNSVEDVKWDPEGEFIISVGSDQTTRLFATWKRKQETEVTWHEIARPQVHGYDMRCLAMIGRFQFVSGADEKVLRVFRAPKNFIENFSNITGIPQSSDLPEGATVPALGLSNKALISDYLVPYLSMLYKCLLEPPPEDHLLQNTLWPEIQKLYGHGYEIFCVACNNSNTVIASACKASKKEHAAIILWSTTSWKKLQSLPFHNLTVTQLAFSPNDKFLLAVSRDRNWSLWRKQDSSESGPVFSCCAYTDKNTAVHSRIIWSCDWTPDSKYFITGSRDKKVIIWGQCDLSVTTEGNMLDSIKPCSTILDAGDSVTAVGISRVLTPHGRYIVAVGLENGKIILYTWKQSGQEPTLTDWTTCVEMDNSQSHALAVKRLCWRHHAGRAGHNDLNSSEWLQLASCGADHCVKIFNVNRFAL
;
A
#
# COMPACT_ATOMS: atom_id res chain seq x y z
N ARG A 1 -1.18 34.20 6.51
CA ARG A 1 0.07 34.62 7.17
C ARG A 1 0.11 33.88 8.51
N GLY A 2 1.06 32.98 8.72
CA GLY A 2 1.09 32.12 9.91
C GLY A 2 1.24 30.63 9.63
N SER A 3 1.25 30.18 8.37
CA SER A 3 1.60 28.80 8.00
C SER A 3 3.06 28.50 8.29
N HIS A 4 3.36 27.25 8.63
CA HIS A 4 4.74 26.77 8.65
C HIS A 4 5.40 26.96 7.28
N ASP A 5 6.71 27.22 7.32
CA ASP A 5 7.52 27.41 6.11
C ASP A 5 8.11 26.08 5.61
N GLU A 6 8.11 25.05 6.46
CA GLU A 6 8.56 23.69 6.15
C GLU A 6 7.55 22.61 6.63
N SER A 7 7.91 21.33 6.52
CA SER A 7 7.04 20.20 6.84
C SER A 7 6.63 20.20 8.31
N VAL A 8 5.33 20.07 8.56
CA VAL A 8 4.78 19.81 9.90
C VAL A 8 5.11 18.36 10.28
N CYS A 9 5.66 18.15 11.47
CA CYS A 9 6.07 16.83 11.95
C CYS A 9 5.18 16.30 13.08
N ALA A 10 4.56 17.18 13.88
CA ALA A 10 3.64 16.81 14.95
C ALA A 10 2.54 17.85 15.13
N VAL A 11 1.36 17.39 15.54
CA VAL A 11 0.20 18.23 15.84
C VAL A 11 -0.56 17.60 17.00
N ASP A 12 -0.96 18.42 17.96
CA ASP A 12 -1.87 18.01 19.04
C ASP A 12 -2.88 19.13 19.34
N ALA A 13 -4.02 18.77 19.92
CA ALA A 13 -5.09 19.72 20.20
C ALA A 13 -5.93 19.37 21.42
N VAL A 14 -6.36 20.40 22.15
CA VAL A 14 -7.25 20.28 23.32
C VAL A 14 -8.39 21.28 23.24
N TYR A 15 -9.59 20.88 23.67
CA TYR A 15 -10.73 21.78 23.79
C TYR A 15 -10.59 22.62 25.07
N GLN A 16 -10.76 23.94 24.96
CA GLN A 16 -10.69 24.85 26.11
C GLN A 16 -11.99 24.94 26.92
N SER A 17 -13.06 24.34 26.41
CA SER A 17 -14.39 24.33 27.03
C SER A 17 -15.10 23.01 26.76
N ASP A 18 -15.99 22.60 27.67
CA ASP A 18 -16.84 21.41 27.51
C ASP A 18 -17.87 21.53 26.38
N GLU A 19 -18.04 22.72 25.78
CA GLU A 19 -18.81 22.90 24.56
C GLU A 19 -17.93 22.59 23.33
N PRO A 20 -18.17 21.47 22.62
CA PRO A 20 -17.27 20.91 21.60
C PRO A 20 -17.12 21.78 20.33
N ASP A 21 -17.87 22.86 20.21
CA ASP A 21 -17.90 23.70 18.99
C ASP A 21 -17.23 25.08 19.15
N LEU A 22 -16.87 25.50 20.36
CA LEU A 22 -16.52 26.91 20.57
C LEU A 22 -15.02 27.18 20.42
N ASN A 23 -14.12 26.51 21.15
CA ASN A 23 -12.70 26.88 21.17
C ASN A 23 -11.75 25.66 21.24
N LEU A 24 -11.08 25.35 20.12
CA LEU A 24 -10.02 24.33 20.07
C LEU A 24 -8.64 25.03 20.06
N LEU A 25 -7.77 24.64 20.99
CA LEU A 25 -6.37 25.06 21.02
C LEU A 25 -5.52 23.97 20.36
N ILE A 26 -4.69 24.35 19.39
CA ILE A 26 -3.87 23.42 18.62
C ILE A 26 -2.41 23.84 18.75
N ALA A 27 -1.50 22.89 18.94
CA ALA A 27 -0.07 23.08 18.79
C ALA A 27 0.43 22.30 17.57
N SER A 28 1.30 22.89 16.77
CA SER A 28 1.95 22.22 15.65
C SER A 28 3.44 22.49 15.65
N ALA A 29 4.25 21.45 15.50
CA ALA A 29 5.70 21.54 15.32
C ALA A 29 6.08 21.26 13.86
N ALA A 30 7.12 21.93 13.38
CA ALA A 30 7.61 21.72 12.03
C ALA A 30 9.13 21.81 11.93
N SER A 31 9.66 21.38 10.79
CA SER A 31 11.07 21.47 10.44
C SER A 31 11.59 22.92 10.30
N ASP A 32 10.71 23.93 10.31
CA ASP A 32 11.08 25.34 10.34
C ASP A 32 11.59 25.83 11.73
N SER A 33 11.88 24.90 12.65
CA SER A 33 12.30 25.16 14.03
C SER A 33 11.31 25.98 14.86
N THR A 34 10.02 25.94 14.48
CA THR A 34 8.94 26.60 15.22
C THR A 34 7.90 25.62 15.75
N VAL A 35 7.36 25.94 16.92
CA VAL A 35 6.07 25.41 17.38
C VAL A 35 5.06 26.54 17.29
N ARG A 36 3.95 26.32 16.61
CA ARG A 36 2.89 27.31 16.40
C ARG A 36 1.65 26.92 17.19
N ILE A 37 1.08 27.90 17.85
CA ILE A 37 -0.17 27.76 18.60
C ILE A 37 -1.29 28.37 17.78
N TRP A 38 -2.39 27.65 17.69
CA TRP A 38 -3.56 28.04 16.93
C TRP A 38 -4.79 28.00 17.81
N SER A 39 -5.69 28.95 17.58
CA SER A 39 -7.04 28.89 18.08
C SER A 39 -7.98 28.66 16.91
N ARG A 40 -8.81 27.63 17.01
CA ARG A 40 -9.86 27.33 16.04
C ARG A 40 -11.23 27.60 16.66
N HIS A 41 -12.01 28.40 15.95
CA HIS A 41 -13.42 28.66 16.22
C HIS A 41 -14.23 28.27 14.98
N GLY A 42 -15.13 27.28 15.12
CA GLY A 42 -15.84 26.69 13.98
C GLY A 42 -14.86 26.09 12.94
N SER A 43 -14.92 26.58 11.69
CA SER A 43 -14.06 26.13 10.59
C SER A 43 -12.79 26.96 10.39
N GLU A 44 -12.64 28.09 11.08
CA GLU A 44 -11.47 28.95 10.94
C GLU A 44 -10.44 28.65 12.03
N ALA A 45 -9.21 28.33 11.63
CA ALA A 45 -8.04 28.25 12.51
C ALA A 45 -7.13 29.47 12.31
N LYS A 46 -6.74 30.12 13.40
CA LYS A 46 -5.84 31.29 13.39
C LYS A 46 -4.64 31.00 14.26
N CYS A 47 -3.44 31.20 13.71
CA CYS A 47 -2.20 31.17 14.50
C CYS A 47 -2.21 32.36 15.46
N ILE A 48 -2.10 32.08 16.76
CA ILE A 48 -2.12 33.07 17.84
C ILE A 48 -0.74 33.33 18.42
N GLU A 49 0.18 32.36 18.33
CA GLU A 49 1.54 32.47 18.88
C GLU A 49 2.53 31.60 18.10
N ILE A 50 3.80 32.04 18.05
CA ILE A 50 4.91 31.31 17.44
C ILE A 50 6.04 31.20 18.45
N LEU A 51 6.35 29.97 18.87
CA LEU A 51 7.45 29.63 19.75
C LEU A 51 8.68 29.26 18.90
N GLN A 52 9.79 29.95 19.12
CA GLN A 52 11.02 29.82 18.35
C GLN A 52 12.04 28.95 19.09
N PHE A 53 12.56 27.92 18.42
CA PHE A 53 13.58 27.01 18.96
C PHE A 53 14.98 27.22 18.33
N GLY A 54 15.15 28.31 17.58
CA GLY A 54 16.43 28.67 16.96
C GLY A 54 16.81 27.68 15.88
N ASN A 55 17.87 26.90 16.09
CA ASN A 55 18.30 25.85 15.17
C ASN A 55 17.89 24.44 15.63
N GLY A 56 17.19 24.33 16.76
CA GLY A 56 16.70 23.04 17.27
C GLY A 56 15.41 22.63 16.57
N PHE A 57 15.21 21.33 16.47
CA PHE A 57 14.01 20.74 15.89
C PHE A 57 13.14 20.17 17.02
N VAL A 58 11.88 20.60 17.07
CA VAL A 58 10.87 19.96 17.91
C VAL A 58 10.27 18.80 17.13
N MET A 59 10.45 17.59 17.62
CA MET A 59 10.02 16.36 16.97
C MET A 59 8.57 16.05 17.29
N ASP A 60 8.16 16.30 18.54
CA ASP A 60 6.80 16.03 19.01
C ASP A 60 6.31 17.06 20.04
N VAL A 61 4.99 17.23 20.10
CA VAL A 61 4.30 18.19 20.98
C VAL A 61 3.03 17.58 21.56
N CYS A 62 2.74 17.89 22.81
CA CYS A 62 1.47 17.50 23.44
C CYS A 62 0.93 18.59 24.37
N LEU A 63 -0.36 18.86 24.26
CA LEU A 63 -1.13 19.81 25.05
C LEU A 63 -1.97 19.09 26.11
N SER A 64 -2.09 19.72 27.27
CA SER A 64 -3.02 19.29 28.31
C SER A 64 -3.35 20.49 29.21
N PHE A 65 -4.00 20.23 30.35
CA PHE A 65 -4.27 21.22 31.39
C PHE A 65 -3.58 20.83 32.69
N LEU A 66 -3.11 21.84 33.43
CA LEU A 66 -2.49 21.60 34.73
C LEU A 66 -3.49 20.96 35.71
N PRO A 67 -3.04 20.09 36.63
CA PRO A 67 -3.90 19.48 37.64
C PRO A 67 -4.79 20.50 38.38
N GLY A 68 -6.10 20.23 38.40
CA GLY A 68 -7.10 21.08 39.07
C GLY A 68 -7.22 22.51 38.51
N SER A 69 -6.79 22.76 37.27
CA SER A 69 -6.75 24.09 36.66
C SER A 69 -7.12 24.04 35.17
N ASN A 70 -7.64 25.15 34.65
CA ASN A 70 -7.91 25.33 33.21
C ASN A 70 -6.73 25.99 32.48
N VAL A 71 -5.54 26.00 33.09
CA VAL A 71 -4.33 26.57 32.49
C VAL A 71 -3.70 25.53 31.55
N PRO A 72 -3.63 25.80 30.23
CA PRO A 72 -2.96 24.90 29.29
C PRO A 72 -1.47 24.76 29.61
N ILE A 73 -1.00 23.53 29.51
CA ILE A 73 0.42 23.15 29.52
C ILE A 73 0.76 22.49 28.18
N LEU A 74 1.90 22.87 27.63
CA LEU A 74 2.47 22.32 26.40
C LEU A 74 3.82 21.69 26.73
N ALA A 75 4.01 20.44 26.33
CA ALA A 75 5.30 19.78 26.29
C ALA A 75 5.85 19.77 24.85
N CYS A 76 7.14 20.02 24.69
CA CYS A 76 7.85 19.93 23.41
C CYS A 76 9.11 19.07 23.58
N GLY A 77 9.23 18.02 22.78
CA GLY A 77 10.40 17.13 22.75
C GLY A 77 11.28 17.45 21.55
N GLY A 78 12.56 17.68 21.80
CA GLY A 78 13.50 18.12 20.77
C GLY A 78 14.62 17.14 20.42
N ASP A 79 15.40 17.53 19.42
CA ASP A 79 16.66 16.92 19.01
C ASP A 79 17.84 17.20 19.97
N ASP A 80 17.64 18.07 20.96
CA ASP A 80 18.63 18.41 21.99
C ASP A 80 18.49 17.59 23.29
N CYS A 81 17.74 16.48 23.20
CA CYS A 81 17.48 15.51 24.27
C CYS A 81 16.72 16.09 25.49
N LYS A 82 16.08 17.26 25.34
CA LYS A 82 15.36 17.93 26.43
C LYS A 82 13.87 18.04 26.13
N ILE A 83 13.09 18.02 27.21
CA ILE A 83 11.67 18.34 27.18
C ILE A 83 11.48 19.77 27.67
N TYR A 84 10.82 20.59 26.87
CA TYR A 84 10.48 21.95 27.23
C TYR A 84 9.01 22.02 27.65
N LEU A 85 8.76 22.57 28.84
CA LEU A 85 7.39 22.79 29.33
C LEU A 85 7.04 24.28 29.24
N PHE A 86 5.91 24.57 28.60
CA PHE A 86 5.33 25.91 28.51
C PHE A 86 3.95 25.88 29.16
N ILE A 87 3.57 26.98 29.81
CA ILE A 87 2.22 27.16 30.34
C ILE A 87 1.65 28.47 29.82
N GLN A 88 0.35 28.50 29.57
CA GLN A 88 -0.29 29.74 29.13
C GLN A 88 -0.56 30.66 30.32
N GLN A 89 0.05 31.84 30.33
CA GLN A 89 -0.16 32.90 31.33
C GLN A 89 -0.33 34.24 30.63
N ASN A 90 -1.30 35.05 31.06
CA ASN A 90 -1.63 36.32 30.42
C ASN A 90 -1.86 36.18 28.90
N GLY A 91 -2.45 35.06 28.47
CA GLY A 91 -2.77 34.78 27.06
C GLY A 91 -1.61 34.30 26.19
N GLN A 92 -0.39 34.14 26.73
CA GLN A 92 0.80 33.68 26.00
C GLN A 92 1.47 32.47 26.65
N PHE A 93 2.07 31.60 25.86
CA PHE A 93 2.83 30.45 26.33
C PHE A 93 4.23 30.87 26.80
N GLN A 94 4.48 30.69 28.10
CA GLN A 94 5.76 31.02 28.72
C GLN A 94 6.51 29.75 29.09
N LYS A 95 7.76 29.64 28.61
CA LYS A 95 8.66 28.54 28.99
C LYS A 95 8.89 28.56 30.48
N THR A 96 8.59 27.45 31.14
CA THR A 96 8.58 27.35 32.60
C THR A 96 9.62 26.38 33.13
N LEU A 97 9.73 25.19 32.53
CA LEU A 97 10.71 24.18 32.92
C LEU A 97 11.39 23.56 31.70
N ILE A 98 12.58 23.02 31.95
CA ILE A 98 13.32 22.17 31.04
C ILE A 98 13.61 20.88 31.80
N LEU A 99 13.14 19.74 31.29
CA LEU A 99 13.37 18.43 31.90
C LEU A 99 14.54 17.74 31.18
N PRO A 100 15.72 17.65 31.81
CA PRO A 100 16.84 16.89 31.27
C PRO A 100 16.68 15.41 31.63
N GLY A 101 17.18 14.51 30.79
CA GLY A 101 17.27 13.09 31.16
C GLY A 101 17.54 12.17 30.00
N HIS A 102 16.92 12.41 28.84
CA HIS A 102 17.20 11.65 27.62
C HIS A 102 18.63 11.93 27.14
N GLU A 103 19.23 10.94 26.49
CA GLU A 103 20.60 11.02 25.96
C GLU A 103 20.65 11.15 24.44
N ASP A 104 19.48 11.11 23.79
CA ASP A 104 19.34 11.23 22.34
C ASP A 104 17.99 11.89 21.99
N TRP A 105 17.68 12.04 20.69
CA TRP A 105 16.51 12.75 20.19
C TRP A 105 15.21 12.16 20.73
N ILE A 106 14.37 13.05 21.26
CA ILE A 106 13.03 12.68 21.75
C ILE A 106 12.11 12.52 20.54
N ARG A 107 11.38 11.41 20.46
CA ARG A 107 10.56 11.04 19.30
C ARG A 107 9.06 11.08 19.58
N GLY A 108 8.66 10.84 20.83
CA GLY A 108 7.27 10.84 21.24
C GLY A 108 7.11 11.47 22.63
N ILE A 109 6.06 12.27 22.82
CA ILE A 109 5.66 12.86 24.09
C ILE A 109 4.14 12.86 24.18
N GLU A 110 3.58 12.37 25.30
CA GLU A 110 2.14 12.43 25.52
C GLU A 110 1.76 12.64 26.99
N TRP A 111 0.77 13.50 27.22
CA TRP A 111 0.15 13.73 28.52
C TRP A 111 -0.98 12.73 28.81
N ALA A 112 -1.16 12.40 30.09
CA ALA A 112 -2.30 11.67 30.62
C ALA A 112 -2.75 12.23 31.96
N VAL A 113 -4.06 12.21 32.20
CA VAL A 113 -4.67 12.60 33.47
C VAL A 113 -5.10 11.34 34.21
N CYS A 114 -4.34 10.94 35.22
CA CYS A 114 -4.59 9.72 35.98
C CYS A 114 -4.91 10.07 37.44
N GLY A 115 -6.20 10.04 37.77
CA GLY A 115 -6.69 10.53 39.06
C GLY A 115 -6.66 12.06 39.11
N GLU A 116 -6.03 12.62 40.15
CA GLU A 116 -5.85 14.06 40.32
C GLU A 116 -4.51 14.56 39.76
N ASP A 117 -3.64 13.65 39.36
CA ASP A 117 -2.28 13.95 38.88
C ASP A 117 -2.20 13.93 37.35
N LEU A 118 -1.26 14.68 36.82
CA LEU A 118 -0.94 14.71 35.40
C LEU A 118 0.40 14.00 35.16
N PHE A 119 0.45 13.12 34.16
CA PHE A 119 1.63 12.34 33.80
C PHE A 119 2.08 12.65 32.38
N LEU A 120 3.39 12.75 32.18
CA LEU A 120 4.03 12.89 30.87
C LEU A 120 4.81 11.61 30.57
N ALA A 121 4.49 10.94 29.48
CA ALA A 121 5.38 9.93 28.91
C ALA A 121 6.25 10.57 27.84
N SER A 122 7.54 10.22 27.79
CA SER A 122 8.45 10.64 26.73
C SER A 122 9.33 9.48 26.29
N CYS A 123 9.53 9.30 24.98
CA CYS A 123 10.39 8.26 24.42
C CYS A 123 11.42 8.84 23.45
N ALA A 124 12.58 8.19 23.32
CA ALA A 124 13.67 8.72 22.51
C ALA A 124 14.53 7.64 21.83
N GLN A 125 15.50 8.13 21.06
CA GLN A 125 16.54 7.32 20.41
C GLN A 125 17.55 6.72 21.39
N ASP A 126 17.51 7.09 22.68
CA ASP A 126 18.29 6.45 23.75
C ASP A 126 17.71 5.10 24.21
N CYS A 127 16.71 4.57 23.48
CA CYS A 127 16.00 3.33 23.75
C CYS A 127 15.13 3.34 25.03
N LEU A 128 14.98 4.50 25.68
CA LEU A 128 14.30 4.61 26.96
C LEU A 128 12.99 5.39 26.86
N ILE A 129 12.08 5.05 27.76
CA ILE A 129 10.85 5.81 28.01
C ILE A 129 10.96 6.40 29.43
N ARG A 130 10.60 7.68 29.59
CA ARG A 130 10.59 8.36 30.90
C ARG A 130 9.18 8.81 31.21
N ILE A 131 8.78 8.64 32.47
CA ILE A 131 7.48 9.06 32.99
C ILE A 131 7.72 10.16 34.00
N TRP A 132 7.09 11.31 33.78
CA TRP A 132 7.16 12.46 34.67
C TRP A 132 5.81 12.69 35.31
N LYS A 133 5.79 12.94 36.62
CA LYS A 133 4.58 13.25 37.37
C LYS A 133 4.53 14.75 37.64
N VAL A 134 3.36 15.36 37.40
CA VAL A 134 3.04 16.74 37.73
C VAL A 134 1.91 16.74 38.77
N CYS A 135 2.18 17.31 39.94
CA CYS A 135 1.20 17.39 41.03
C CYS A 135 1.13 18.81 41.62
N THR A 136 -0.02 19.13 42.21
CA THR A 136 -0.22 20.38 42.95
C THR A 136 0.47 20.30 44.31
N LYS A 137 1.36 21.25 44.61
CA LYS A 137 2.07 21.31 45.89
C LYS A 137 1.18 22.01 46.92
N SER A 138 0.71 21.28 47.94
CA SER A 138 -0.06 21.88 49.04
C SER A 138 0.84 22.78 49.90
N LYS A 139 0.35 23.96 50.30
CA LYS A 139 1.08 24.91 51.15
C LYS A 139 1.01 24.51 52.65
N GLN A 140 1.74 23.50 53.13
CA GLN A 140 2.03 23.23 54.57
C GLN A 140 3.29 22.34 54.68
N LEU A 141 4.25 22.42 55.62
CA LEU A 141 4.66 23.21 56.82
C LEU A 141 6.22 23.30 56.75
N PRO A 142 6.94 24.05 57.63
CA PRO A 142 8.40 24.21 57.52
C PRO A 142 9.11 22.86 57.42
N GLU A 143 9.99 22.72 56.44
CA GLU A 143 10.87 21.56 56.29
C GLU A 143 11.66 21.37 57.60
N THR A 144 11.28 20.36 58.39
CA THR A 144 12.19 19.81 59.38
C THR A 144 13.33 19.16 58.60
N GLU A 145 14.57 19.58 58.89
CA GLU A 145 15.80 18.97 58.37
C GLU A 145 15.77 17.47 58.65
N ASP A 146 15.33 16.71 57.65
CA ASP A 146 15.37 15.25 57.65
C ASP A 146 16.32 14.85 56.52
N ASP A 147 17.40 14.17 56.89
CA ASP A 147 18.56 13.79 56.05
C ASP A 147 18.21 12.67 55.04
N SER A 148 16.95 12.57 54.64
CA SER A 148 16.44 11.57 53.72
C SER A 148 16.71 11.95 52.26
N ILE A 149 17.28 11.02 51.48
CA ILE A 149 17.50 11.21 50.04
C ILE A 149 16.14 11.32 49.35
N ARG A 150 15.83 12.50 48.79
CA ARG A 150 14.60 12.76 48.03
C ARG A 150 14.86 12.86 46.54
N LEU A 151 13.88 12.48 45.73
CA LEU A 151 13.91 12.72 44.29
C LEU A 151 13.96 14.23 44.00
N LYS A 152 14.68 14.61 42.94
CA LYS A 152 14.77 16.00 42.52
C LYS A 152 13.40 16.49 42.05
N GLU A 153 12.80 17.43 42.79
CA GLU A 153 11.58 18.13 42.40
C GLU A 153 11.91 19.40 41.61
N ASN A 154 11.37 19.55 40.40
CA ASN A 154 11.40 20.81 39.68
C ASN A 154 10.07 21.53 39.91
N VAL A 155 10.09 22.72 40.49
CA VAL A 155 8.89 23.42 40.95
C VAL A 155 8.67 24.69 40.14
N PHE A 156 7.41 25.00 39.83
CA PHE A 156 7.02 26.27 39.24
C PHE A 156 5.67 26.76 39.78
N THR A 157 5.44 28.06 39.73
CA THR A 157 4.21 28.69 40.23
C THR A 157 3.46 29.37 39.10
N VAL A 158 2.16 29.11 39.02
CA VAL A 158 1.25 29.81 38.12
C VAL A 158 0.83 31.13 38.76
N LYS A 159 1.19 32.25 38.14
CA LYS A 159 0.95 33.59 38.72
C LYS A 159 -0.54 33.92 38.86
N ASP A 160 -1.34 33.51 37.89
CA ASP A 160 -2.77 33.87 37.82
C ASP A 160 -3.59 33.17 38.91
N THR A 161 -3.16 31.99 39.37
CA THR A 161 -3.86 31.18 40.39
C THR A 161 -3.09 31.07 41.71
N ASP A 162 -1.88 31.62 41.81
CA ASP A 162 -0.92 31.45 42.91
C ASP A 162 -0.72 29.97 43.35
N THR A 163 -0.90 29.05 42.40
CA THR A 163 -0.80 27.62 42.61
C THR A 163 0.57 27.13 42.19
N THR A 164 1.20 26.32 43.04
CA THR A 164 2.55 25.79 42.81
C THR A 164 2.47 24.33 42.41
N TYR A 165 3.18 23.96 41.35
CA TYR A 165 3.23 22.62 40.80
C TYR A 165 4.65 22.06 40.92
N ALA A 166 4.75 20.77 41.22
CA ALA A 166 6.02 20.04 41.23
C ALA A 166 6.03 19.02 40.10
N VAL A 167 7.17 18.94 39.40
CA VAL A 167 7.46 17.96 38.35
C VAL A 167 8.60 17.07 38.81
N THR A 168 8.34 15.77 38.89
CA THR A 168 9.31 14.74 39.29
C THR A 168 9.44 13.67 38.21
N LEU A 169 10.65 13.12 38.06
CA LEU A 169 10.83 11.88 37.30
C LEU A 169 10.28 10.74 38.15
N GLU A 170 9.23 10.09 37.67
CA GLU A 170 8.54 9.01 38.37
C GLU A 170 9.18 7.67 38.03
N SER A 171 9.32 7.35 36.75
CA SER A 171 9.90 6.08 36.28
C SER A 171 10.72 6.24 35.01
N VAL A 172 11.64 5.28 34.80
CA VAL A 172 12.36 5.07 33.54
C VAL A 172 12.11 3.64 33.11
N LEU A 173 11.51 3.46 31.94
CA LEU A 173 11.24 2.14 31.36
C LEU A 173 12.35 1.78 30.39
N ALA A 174 12.97 0.63 30.61
CA ALA A 174 14.01 0.07 29.78
C ALA A 174 13.59 -1.34 29.36
N GLY A 175 13.47 -1.58 28.07
CA GLY A 175 13.13 -2.91 27.53
C GLY A 175 13.16 -3.02 26.01
N HIS A 176 13.17 -1.88 25.31
CA HIS A 176 13.50 -1.80 23.90
C HIS A 176 15.01 -1.87 23.67
N GLU A 177 15.41 -2.47 22.54
CA GLU A 177 16.81 -2.66 22.15
C GLU A 177 17.26 -1.70 21.04
N ASN A 178 16.37 -0.81 20.60
CA ASN A 178 16.61 0.20 19.58
C ASN A 178 15.73 1.45 19.85
N TRP A 179 15.83 2.44 18.97
CA TRP A 179 15.11 3.70 19.04
C TRP A 179 13.61 3.50 19.24
N VAL A 180 13.06 4.14 20.28
CA VAL A 180 11.62 4.17 20.55
C VAL A 180 11.02 5.37 19.84
N TYR A 181 10.20 5.12 18.83
CA TYR A 181 9.66 6.17 17.96
C TYR A 181 8.36 6.76 18.46
N ALA A 182 7.57 5.97 19.18
CA ALA A 182 6.29 6.42 19.70
C ALA A 182 6.01 5.86 21.09
N VAL A 183 5.30 6.66 21.86
CA VAL A 183 4.77 6.31 23.17
C VAL A 183 3.37 6.88 23.28
N HIS A 184 2.39 6.04 23.63
CA HIS A 184 1.00 6.47 23.78
C HIS A 184 0.36 5.88 25.03
N TRP A 185 -0.33 6.68 25.82
CA TRP A 185 -1.18 6.25 26.91
C TRP A 185 -2.43 5.55 26.36
N GLN A 186 -2.97 4.63 27.15
CA GLN A 186 -4.31 4.14 26.87
C GLN A 186 -5.31 5.30 27.00
N PRO A 187 -6.16 5.54 25.98
CA PRO A 187 -7.16 6.59 26.04
C PRO A 187 -8.09 6.45 27.23
N SER A 188 -8.65 7.57 27.67
CA SER A 188 -9.71 7.56 28.67
C SER A 188 -10.96 6.87 28.11
N PHE A 189 -11.59 6.04 28.93
CA PHE A 189 -12.84 5.39 28.54
C PHE A 189 -13.84 5.41 29.70
N SER A 190 -15.13 5.40 29.35
CA SER A 190 -16.21 5.39 30.32
C SER A 190 -16.34 4.01 30.94
N ARG A 191 -16.13 3.93 32.25
CA ARG A 191 -16.38 2.73 33.06
C ARG A 191 -17.32 3.08 34.20
N ASP A 192 -18.45 2.37 34.26
CA ASP A 192 -19.49 2.56 35.28
C ASP A 192 -20.01 4.01 35.39
N GLY A 193 -20.03 4.74 34.27
CA GLY A 193 -20.49 6.13 34.19
C GLY A 193 -19.43 7.19 34.55
N SER A 194 -18.21 6.78 34.90
CA SER A 194 -17.07 7.66 35.15
C SER A 194 -16.02 7.55 34.03
N MET A 195 -15.49 8.68 33.58
CA MET A 195 -14.35 8.71 32.65
C MET A 195 -13.07 8.44 33.43
N GLN A 196 -12.34 7.39 33.06
CA GLN A 196 -11.08 7.05 33.72
C GLN A 196 -10.01 6.78 32.67
N GLN A 197 -8.82 7.36 32.87
CA GLN A 197 -7.65 7.06 32.06
C GLN A 197 -6.77 6.02 32.78
N PRO A 198 -6.55 4.83 32.19
CA PRO A 198 -5.69 3.83 32.77
C PRO A 198 -4.22 4.25 32.77
N MET A 199 -3.48 3.85 33.82
CA MET A 199 -2.02 3.95 33.87
C MET A 199 -1.39 2.85 33.02
N ARG A 200 -1.56 2.93 31.70
CA ARG A 200 -1.08 1.93 30.75
C ARG A 200 -0.52 2.62 29.53
N ILE A 201 0.68 2.23 29.11
CA ILE A 201 1.43 2.86 28.02
C ILE A 201 1.68 1.82 26.93
N LEU A 202 1.56 2.23 25.68
CA LEU A 202 2.00 1.53 24.49
C LEU A 202 3.27 2.20 23.97
N SER A 203 4.18 1.42 23.42
CA SER A 203 5.41 1.94 22.82
C SER A 203 5.77 1.15 21.58
N ALA A 204 6.31 1.83 20.57
CA ALA A 204 6.75 1.25 19.32
C ALA A 204 8.21 1.59 19.04
N SER A 205 8.97 0.60 18.57
CA SER A 205 10.41 0.69 18.42
C SER A 205 10.93 0.11 17.11
N MET A 206 12.10 0.61 16.70
CA MET A 206 12.88 0.07 15.59
C MET A 206 13.42 -1.34 15.82
N ASP A 207 13.36 -1.85 17.04
CA ASP A 207 13.69 -3.25 17.37
C ASP A 207 12.61 -4.25 16.91
N LYS A 208 11.58 -3.77 16.20
CA LYS A 208 10.43 -4.53 15.71
C LYS A 208 9.50 -5.03 16.81
N THR A 209 9.50 -4.38 17.97
CA THR A 209 8.59 -4.70 19.05
C THR A 209 7.66 -3.53 19.37
N VAL A 210 6.47 -3.91 19.83
CA VAL A 210 5.48 -3.02 20.43
C VAL A 210 5.22 -3.55 21.83
N ILE A 211 5.43 -2.71 22.83
CA ILE A 211 5.37 -3.09 24.24
C ILE A 211 4.25 -2.33 24.96
N ILE A 212 3.50 -3.07 25.76
CA ILE A 212 2.51 -2.54 26.71
C ILE A 212 3.10 -2.58 28.11
N TRP A 213 3.11 -1.42 28.76
CA TRP A 213 3.60 -1.21 30.11
C TRP A 213 2.44 -0.91 31.06
N GLU A 214 2.46 -1.49 32.26
CA GLU A 214 1.51 -1.21 33.34
C GLU A 214 2.24 -1.32 34.69
N PRO A 215 1.97 -0.43 35.66
CA PRO A 215 2.47 -0.57 37.01
C PRO A 215 1.81 -1.78 37.69
N ASP A 216 2.62 -2.60 38.32
CA ASP A 216 2.15 -3.69 39.15
C ASP A 216 1.28 -3.16 40.30
N LYS A 217 0.15 -3.83 40.56
CA LYS A 217 -0.87 -3.32 41.49
C LYS A 217 -0.43 -3.35 42.95
N GLU A 218 0.51 -4.22 43.29
CA GLU A 218 1.00 -4.37 44.67
C GLU A 218 2.21 -3.46 44.93
N SER A 219 3.17 -3.46 44.01
CA SER A 219 4.45 -2.74 44.17
C SER A 219 4.47 -1.34 43.57
N GLY A 220 3.57 -1.03 42.63
CA GLY A 220 3.59 0.22 41.85
C GLY A 220 4.71 0.30 40.80
N VAL A 221 5.54 -0.74 40.69
CA VAL A 221 6.66 -0.77 39.73
C VAL A 221 6.14 -1.06 38.33
N TRP A 222 6.60 -0.28 37.35
CA TRP A 222 6.26 -0.52 35.95
C TRP A 222 6.87 -1.80 35.41
N LEU A 223 6.02 -2.63 34.80
CA LEU A 223 6.41 -3.89 34.19
C LEU A 223 5.92 -3.96 32.74
N GLU A 224 6.69 -4.67 31.92
CA GLU A 224 6.24 -5.14 30.62
C GLU A 224 5.14 -6.20 30.82
N GLN A 225 3.92 -5.88 30.35
CA GLN A 225 2.80 -6.81 30.40
C GLN A 225 2.68 -7.64 29.14
N VAL A 226 2.97 -7.02 28.00
CA VAL A 226 2.79 -7.61 26.67
C VAL A 226 3.87 -7.08 25.75
N ARG A 227 4.50 -7.97 24.98
CA ARG A 227 5.37 -7.64 23.87
C ARG A 227 4.91 -8.41 22.65
N VAL A 228 4.56 -7.67 21.61
CA VAL A 228 4.22 -8.19 20.29
C VAL A 228 5.14 -7.56 19.25
N GLY A 229 5.07 -8.03 18.01
CA GLY A 229 5.88 -7.49 16.93
C GLY A 229 6.23 -8.56 15.92
N GLU A 230 7.29 -8.30 15.16
CA GLU A 230 7.78 -9.21 14.12
C GLU A 230 8.97 -10.02 14.63
N VAL A 231 8.98 -11.33 14.35
CA VAL A 231 10.11 -12.21 14.66
C VAL A 231 10.87 -12.55 13.38
N GLY A 232 12.13 -12.12 13.29
CA GLY A 232 13.02 -12.38 12.15
C GLY A 232 12.79 -11.45 10.95
N GLY A 233 13.33 -11.82 9.79
CA GLY A 233 13.17 -11.06 8.53
C GLY A 233 14.04 -9.80 8.37
N ASN A 234 14.07 -9.26 7.15
CA ASN A 234 14.86 -8.08 6.76
C ASN A 234 14.07 -6.75 6.88
N THR A 235 12.88 -6.79 7.48
CA THR A 235 12.08 -5.60 7.78
C THR A 235 12.76 -4.73 8.83
N LEU A 236 12.44 -3.43 8.83
CA LEU A 236 12.75 -2.52 9.93
C LEU A 236 11.61 -2.55 10.96
N GLY A 237 11.75 -1.87 12.09
CA GLY A 237 10.72 -1.87 13.13
C GLY A 237 9.56 -0.91 12.91
N PHE A 238 8.93 -0.50 14.01
CA PHE A 238 7.72 0.30 14.03
C PHE A 238 8.00 1.79 14.21
N PHE A 239 7.22 2.63 13.52
CA PHE A 239 7.28 4.09 13.64
C PHE A 239 6.23 4.64 14.62
N ASP A 240 5.05 4.02 14.69
CA ASP A 240 4.01 4.44 15.62
C ASP A 240 3.06 3.29 15.96
N CYS A 241 2.28 3.49 17.01
CA CYS A 241 1.30 2.55 17.53
C CYS A 241 0.14 3.28 18.21
N GLN A 242 -1.04 2.67 18.25
CA GLN A 242 -2.23 3.23 18.89
C GLN A 242 -3.08 2.15 19.57
N PHE A 243 -3.68 2.49 20.71
CA PHE A 243 -4.72 1.67 21.31
C PHE A 243 -6.08 1.89 20.62
N SER A 244 -6.93 0.87 20.63
CA SER A 244 -8.36 1.10 20.49
C SER A 244 -8.91 1.89 21.68
N PRO A 245 -10.06 2.58 21.55
CA PRO A 245 -10.62 3.37 22.66
C PRO A 245 -10.86 2.60 23.96
N ASP A 246 -11.15 1.30 23.89
CA ASP A 246 -11.34 0.42 25.05
C ASP A 246 -10.04 -0.28 25.51
N GLY A 247 -8.93 -0.07 24.78
CA GLY A 247 -7.64 -0.72 25.00
C GLY A 247 -7.62 -2.23 24.75
N SER A 248 -8.64 -2.79 24.11
CA SER A 248 -8.72 -4.22 23.78
C SER A 248 -7.96 -4.60 22.51
N MET A 249 -7.60 -3.62 21.68
CA MET A 249 -6.83 -3.80 20.46
C MET A 249 -5.69 -2.78 20.40
N ILE A 250 -4.64 -3.13 19.68
CA ILE A 250 -3.53 -2.24 19.36
C ILE A 250 -3.23 -2.35 17.87
N ILE A 251 -2.94 -1.21 17.25
CA ILE A 251 -2.44 -1.14 15.88
C ILE A 251 -1.04 -0.55 15.88
N ALA A 252 -0.16 -1.03 15.01
CA ALA A 252 1.15 -0.43 14.79
C ALA A 252 1.47 -0.36 13.31
N HIS A 253 2.23 0.66 12.91
CA HIS A 253 2.68 0.79 11.53
C HIS A 253 4.19 0.63 11.43
N ALA A 254 4.61 -0.31 10.58
CA ALA A 254 6.00 -0.62 10.33
C ALA A 254 6.63 0.40 9.37
N PHE A 255 7.95 0.46 9.36
CA PHE A 255 8.73 1.35 8.49
C PHE A 255 8.33 1.31 7.02
N HIS A 256 8.01 0.10 6.53
CA HIS A 256 7.62 -0.13 5.14
C HIS A 256 6.10 -0.03 4.93
N GLY A 257 5.39 0.73 5.77
CA GLY A 257 3.96 1.01 5.61
C GLY A 257 3.02 -0.16 5.93
N ALA A 258 3.54 -1.30 6.39
CA ALA A 258 2.72 -2.43 6.80
C ALA A 258 2.00 -2.11 8.13
N LEU A 259 0.72 -2.44 8.21
CA LEU A 259 -0.05 -2.31 9.44
C LEU A 259 -0.12 -3.67 10.13
N HIS A 260 0.00 -3.65 11.44
CA HIS A 260 -0.20 -4.80 12.30
C HIS A 260 -1.30 -4.50 13.30
N LEU A 261 -2.17 -5.47 13.52
CA LEU A 261 -3.26 -5.36 14.47
C LEU A 261 -3.22 -6.55 15.41
N TRP A 262 -3.23 -6.28 16.71
CA TRP A 262 -3.35 -7.31 17.73
C TRP A 262 -4.57 -7.05 18.60
N LYS A 263 -5.25 -8.12 18.98
CA LYS A 263 -6.42 -8.08 19.85
C LYS A 263 -6.19 -8.93 21.09
N GLN A 264 -6.60 -8.39 22.22
CA GLN A 264 -6.60 -9.09 23.49
C GLN A 264 -7.63 -10.21 23.47
N THR A 265 -7.24 -11.42 23.87
CA THR A 265 -8.19 -12.54 23.93
C THR A 265 -9.18 -12.34 25.09
N ALA A 266 -10.45 -12.73 24.86
CA ALA A 266 -11.48 -12.64 25.88
C ALA A 266 -11.25 -13.60 27.07
N VAL A 267 -10.56 -14.72 26.82
CA VAL A 267 -10.32 -15.78 27.81
C VAL A 267 -9.12 -15.43 28.69
N ASN A 268 -8.03 -14.95 28.09
CA ASN A 268 -6.80 -14.59 28.79
C ASN A 268 -6.37 -13.17 28.42
N LYS A 269 -6.57 -12.22 29.34
CA LYS A 269 -6.21 -10.81 29.14
C LYS A 269 -4.70 -10.57 28.93
N LYS A 270 -3.84 -11.55 29.21
CA LYS A 270 -2.40 -11.46 28.92
C LYS A 270 -2.04 -11.93 27.51
N GLU A 271 -2.95 -12.60 26.82
CA GLU A 271 -2.71 -13.12 25.47
C GLU A 271 -3.25 -12.16 24.42
N TRP A 272 -2.40 -11.85 23.45
CA TRP A 272 -2.68 -10.94 22.34
C TRP A 272 -2.41 -11.68 21.03
N THR A 273 -3.42 -11.72 20.17
CA THR A 273 -3.35 -12.46 18.90
C THR A 273 -3.37 -11.49 17.73
N PRO A 274 -2.55 -11.73 16.67
CA PRO A 274 -2.66 -10.98 15.42
C PRO A 274 -4.05 -11.15 14.80
N GLU A 275 -4.57 -10.09 14.22
CA GLU A 275 -5.89 -10.03 13.58
C GLU A 275 -5.79 -9.55 12.13
N VAL A 276 -6.87 -9.75 11.38
CA VAL A 276 -6.98 -9.27 9.99
C VAL A 276 -6.92 -7.75 9.95
N VAL A 277 -5.99 -7.21 9.16
CA VAL A 277 -5.75 -5.77 9.00
C VAL A 277 -5.66 -5.41 7.52
N ILE A 278 -5.92 -4.14 7.20
CA ILE A 278 -5.75 -3.64 5.84
C ILE A 278 -4.27 -3.65 5.46
N SER A 279 -3.99 -3.93 4.20
CA SER A 279 -2.64 -3.96 3.64
C SER A 279 -2.61 -3.33 2.25
N GLY A 280 -1.40 -3.09 1.75
CA GLY A 280 -1.19 -2.53 0.42
C GLY A 280 0.30 -2.34 0.14
N HIS A 281 0.61 -1.97 -1.11
CA HIS A 281 1.98 -1.62 -1.48
C HIS A 281 2.39 -0.30 -0.82
N PHE A 282 3.66 -0.18 -0.44
CA PHE A 282 4.22 1.07 0.12
C PHE A 282 5.03 1.88 -0.92
N ASN A 283 5.07 1.41 -2.16
CA ASN A 283 5.71 2.08 -3.29
C ASN A 283 4.91 1.82 -4.58
N SER A 284 5.29 2.47 -5.69
CA SER A 284 4.57 2.45 -6.98
C SER A 284 4.18 1.04 -7.42
N VAL A 285 2.92 0.84 -7.81
CA VAL A 285 2.42 -0.45 -8.30
C VAL A 285 2.50 -0.45 -9.82
N GLU A 286 3.30 -1.34 -10.40
CA GLU A 286 3.69 -1.29 -11.82
C GLU A 286 2.82 -2.17 -12.73
N ASP A 287 2.21 -3.24 -12.19
CA ASP A 287 1.30 -4.11 -12.96
C ASP A 287 0.23 -4.74 -12.08
N VAL A 288 -0.90 -5.09 -12.70
CA VAL A 288 -2.01 -5.82 -12.07
C VAL A 288 -2.67 -6.72 -13.11
N LYS A 289 -3.00 -7.96 -12.72
CA LYS A 289 -3.75 -8.91 -13.55
C LYS A 289 -4.81 -9.63 -12.73
N TRP A 290 -5.94 -9.89 -13.37
CA TRP A 290 -6.90 -10.88 -12.90
C TRP A 290 -6.33 -12.28 -13.11
N ASP A 291 -6.67 -13.20 -12.22
CA ASP A 291 -6.53 -14.60 -12.55
C ASP A 291 -7.44 -14.98 -13.74
N PRO A 292 -7.14 -16.07 -14.46
CA PRO A 292 -7.93 -16.51 -15.61
C PRO A 292 -9.41 -16.74 -15.30
N GLU A 293 -9.75 -17.17 -14.08
CA GLU A 293 -11.13 -17.38 -13.64
C GLU A 293 -11.74 -16.13 -12.98
N GLY A 294 -10.98 -15.05 -12.80
CA GLY A 294 -11.48 -13.76 -12.30
C GLY A 294 -11.89 -13.73 -10.83
N GLU A 295 -11.44 -14.65 -9.99
CA GLU A 295 -11.75 -14.71 -8.55
C GLU A 295 -10.77 -13.94 -7.68
N PHE A 296 -9.60 -13.60 -8.19
CA PHE A 296 -8.61 -12.79 -7.49
C PHE A 296 -7.79 -11.92 -8.46
N ILE A 297 -7.08 -10.96 -7.90
CA ILE A 297 -6.09 -10.17 -8.62
C ILE A 297 -4.71 -10.37 -8.02
N ILE A 298 -3.69 -10.24 -8.86
CA ILE A 298 -2.29 -10.21 -8.45
C ILE A 298 -1.66 -8.91 -8.95
N SER A 299 -0.88 -8.25 -8.10
CA SER A 299 -0.18 -7.01 -8.40
C SER A 299 1.30 -7.12 -8.06
N VAL A 300 2.11 -6.29 -8.71
CA VAL A 300 3.55 -6.16 -8.43
C VAL A 300 3.94 -4.70 -8.27
N GLY A 301 4.86 -4.41 -7.34
CA GLY A 301 5.29 -3.05 -7.06
C GLY A 301 6.80 -2.86 -6.96
N SER A 302 7.21 -1.59 -7.02
CA SER A 302 8.57 -1.14 -6.68
C SER A 302 8.87 -1.24 -5.18
N ASP A 303 7.91 -1.73 -4.40
CA ASP A 303 8.10 -2.15 -3.01
C ASP A 303 8.66 -3.58 -2.93
N GLN A 304 9.04 -4.15 -4.07
CA GLN A 304 9.68 -5.45 -4.24
C GLN A 304 8.75 -6.64 -3.93
N THR A 305 7.44 -6.40 -3.83
CA THR A 305 6.47 -7.45 -3.52
C THR A 305 5.57 -7.79 -4.72
N THR A 306 5.15 -9.05 -4.75
CA THR A 306 3.98 -9.51 -5.49
C THR A 306 2.89 -9.81 -4.47
N ARG A 307 1.71 -9.22 -4.62
CA ARG A 307 0.58 -9.34 -3.68
C ARG A 307 -0.65 -9.88 -4.37
N LEU A 308 -1.43 -10.70 -3.67
CA LEU A 308 -2.63 -11.34 -4.18
C LEU A 308 -3.83 -10.95 -3.31
N PHE A 309 -4.84 -10.37 -3.94
CA PHE A 309 -6.07 -9.91 -3.29
C PHE A 309 -7.26 -10.72 -3.78
N ALA A 310 -8.11 -11.15 -2.85
CA ALA A 310 -9.34 -11.88 -3.13
C ALA A 310 -10.47 -11.42 -2.21
N THR A 311 -11.70 -11.83 -2.54
CA THR A 311 -12.87 -11.50 -1.75
C THR A 311 -13.02 -12.40 -0.53
N TRP A 312 -13.40 -11.80 0.60
CA TRP A 312 -13.77 -12.49 1.83
C TRP A 312 -15.15 -12.02 2.29
N LYS A 313 -15.99 -13.00 2.63
CA LYS A 313 -17.30 -12.78 3.26
C LYS A 313 -17.23 -13.23 4.71
N ARG A 314 -17.31 -12.27 5.64
CA ARG A 314 -17.30 -12.56 7.08
C ARG A 314 -18.57 -13.32 7.47
N LYS A 315 -18.44 -14.31 8.35
CA LYS A 315 -19.56 -15.21 8.73
C LYS A 315 -20.82 -14.50 9.26
N GLN A 316 -20.66 -13.29 9.80
CA GLN A 316 -21.74 -12.50 10.40
C GLN A 316 -22.13 -11.25 9.59
N GLU A 317 -21.49 -11.01 8.45
CA GLU A 317 -21.74 -9.83 7.62
C GLU A 317 -22.25 -10.25 6.24
N THR A 318 -23.12 -9.43 5.67
CA THR A 318 -23.64 -9.65 4.31
C THR A 318 -22.69 -9.16 3.23
N GLU A 319 -21.86 -8.18 3.58
CA GLU A 319 -20.93 -7.50 2.68
C GLU A 319 -19.74 -8.39 2.31
N VAL A 320 -19.31 -8.25 1.06
CA VAL A 320 -18.12 -8.90 0.52
C VAL A 320 -17.03 -7.85 0.41
N THR A 321 -15.88 -8.10 1.04
CA THR A 321 -14.76 -7.16 1.08
C THR A 321 -13.51 -7.78 0.48
N TRP A 322 -12.58 -6.96 0.00
CA TRP A 322 -11.32 -7.41 -0.60
C TRP A 322 -10.18 -7.36 0.42
N HIS A 323 -9.36 -8.41 0.46
CA HIS A 323 -8.24 -8.53 1.40
C HIS A 323 -7.02 -9.13 0.68
N GLU A 324 -5.81 -8.77 1.13
CA GLU A 324 -4.60 -9.51 0.75
C GLU A 324 -4.66 -10.88 1.41
N ILE A 325 -4.56 -11.93 0.59
CA ILE A 325 -4.60 -13.32 1.08
C ILE A 325 -3.29 -14.05 0.87
N ALA A 326 -2.38 -13.49 0.07
CA ALA A 326 -1.00 -13.96 -0.03
C ALA A 326 -0.07 -12.87 -0.56
N ARG A 327 1.21 -13.05 -0.22
CA ARG A 327 2.36 -12.35 -0.79
C ARG A 327 3.26 -13.38 -1.49
N PRO A 328 2.91 -13.82 -2.71
CA PRO A 328 3.62 -14.91 -3.39
C PRO A 328 5.13 -14.72 -3.54
N GLN A 329 5.60 -13.48 -3.60
CA GLN A 329 7.00 -13.15 -3.84
C GLN A 329 7.38 -11.89 -3.07
N VAL A 330 8.47 -11.99 -2.31
CA VAL A 330 9.22 -10.83 -1.78
C VAL A 330 10.60 -10.89 -2.42
N HIS A 331 10.90 -9.89 -3.25
CA HIS A 331 12.13 -9.77 -4.01
C HIS A 331 13.14 -8.86 -3.31
N GLY A 332 14.36 -8.79 -3.84
CA GLY A 332 15.33 -7.73 -3.54
C GLY A 332 15.48 -6.67 -4.65
N TYR A 333 14.60 -6.66 -5.65
CA TYR A 333 14.60 -5.69 -6.77
C TYR A 333 13.17 -5.21 -7.03
N ASP A 334 13.04 -3.97 -7.51
CA ASP A 334 11.76 -3.37 -7.85
C ASP A 334 11.06 -4.20 -8.93
N MET A 335 9.83 -4.63 -8.67
CA MET A 335 9.06 -5.41 -9.63
C MET A 335 8.50 -4.50 -10.72
N ARG A 336 8.43 -5.00 -11.96
CA ARG A 336 8.05 -4.21 -13.15
C ARG A 336 6.85 -4.74 -13.90
N CYS A 337 6.74 -6.05 -14.04
CA CYS A 337 5.67 -6.64 -14.86
C CYS A 337 5.35 -8.06 -14.41
N LEU A 338 4.12 -8.50 -14.69
CA LEU A 338 3.68 -9.85 -14.42
C LEU A 338 2.72 -10.35 -15.52
N ALA A 339 2.67 -11.65 -15.72
CA ALA A 339 1.63 -12.31 -16.52
C ALA A 339 1.17 -13.60 -15.85
N MET A 340 -0.15 -13.80 -15.83
CA MET A 340 -0.74 -15.09 -15.44
C MET A 340 -0.46 -16.12 -16.54
N ILE A 341 -0.02 -17.31 -16.14
CA ILE A 341 0.25 -18.46 -17.02
C ILE A 341 -0.60 -19.68 -16.64
N GLY A 342 -1.64 -19.44 -15.83
CA GLY A 342 -2.55 -20.41 -15.25
C GLY A 342 -3.17 -19.85 -13.97
N ARG A 343 -4.20 -20.51 -13.42
CA ARG A 343 -4.95 -20.00 -12.25
C ARG A 343 -4.07 -19.74 -11.03
N PHE A 344 -3.07 -20.60 -10.78
CA PHE A 344 -2.16 -20.47 -9.65
C PHE A 344 -0.70 -20.46 -10.08
N GLN A 345 -0.44 -19.85 -11.23
CA GLN A 345 0.89 -19.76 -11.78
C GLN A 345 1.06 -18.41 -12.48
N PHE A 346 2.17 -17.75 -12.22
CA PHE A 346 2.51 -16.50 -12.87
C PHE A 346 4.00 -16.46 -13.21
N VAL A 347 4.32 -15.60 -14.17
CA VAL A 347 5.69 -15.18 -14.45
C VAL A 347 5.82 -13.70 -14.08
N SER A 348 6.91 -13.34 -13.42
CA SER A 348 7.22 -11.96 -13.06
C SER A 348 8.58 -11.52 -13.60
N GLY A 349 8.71 -10.22 -13.83
CA GLY A 349 9.96 -9.55 -14.16
C GLY A 349 10.16 -8.34 -13.24
N ALA A 350 11.40 -8.15 -12.81
CA ALA A 350 11.83 -7.05 -11.95
C ALA A 350 12.93 -6.23 -12.64
N ASP A 351 13.52 -5.28 -11.91
CA ASP A 351 14.77 -4.59 -12.30
C ASP A 351 16.01 -5.53 -12.24
N GLU A 352 15.83 -6.74 -12.79
CA GLU A 352 16.84 -7.75 -13.05
C GLU A 352 16.67 -8.31 -14.48
N LYS A 353 17.64 -9.07 -14.97
CA LYS A 353 17.67 -9.55 -16.36
C LYS A 353 16.91 -10.86 -16.60
N VAL A 354 16.23 -11.36 -15.57
CA VAL A 354 15.71 -12.72 -15.48
C VAL A 354 14.20 -12.64 -15.28
N LEU A 355 13.47 -13.54 -15.93
CA LEU A 355 12.07 -13.78 -15.59
C LEU A 355 11.99 -14.97 -14.64
N ARG A 356 11.09 -14.88 -13.67
CA ARG A 356 10.88 -15.92 -12.67
C ARG A 356 9.47 -16.43 -12.72
N VAL A 357 9.33 -17.74 -12.60
CA VAL A 357 8.05 -18.42 -12.68
C VAL A 357 7.71 -19.00 -11.33
N PHE A 358 6.50 -18.76 -10.87
CA PHE A 358 6.00 -19.19 -9.57
C PHE A 358 4.75 -20.05 -9.74
N ARG A 359 4.54 -20.96 -8.80
CA ARG A 359 3.34 -21.80 -8.70
C ARG A 359 2.86 -21.82 -7.26
N ALA A 360 1.56 -21.71 -7.01
CA ALA A 360 1.06 -21.76 -5.65
C ALA A 360 1.29 -23.13 -5.00
N PRO A 361 1.58 -23.16 -3.69
CA PRO A 361 1.61 -24.39 -2.92
C PRO A 361 0.18 -24.86 -2.58
N LYS A 362 0.06 -26.13 -2.20
CA LYS A 362 -1.20 -26.76 -1.78
C LYS A 362 -1.85 -26.03 -0.61
N ASN A 363 -1.06 -25.67 0.42
CA ASN A 363 -1.59 -24.94 1.58
C ASN A 363 -2.25 -23.61 1.18
N PHE A 364 -1.66 -22.88 0.22
CA PHE A 364 -2.30 -21.65 -0.28
C PHE A 364 -3.64 -21.96 -0.94
N ILE A 365 -3.73 -23.00 -1.75
CA ILE A 365 -4.97 -23.34 -2.47
C ILE A 365 -6.08 -23.76 -1.50
N GLU A 366 -5.73 -24.53 -0.47
CA GLU A 366 -6.67 -24.91 0.59
C GLU A 366 -7.16 -23.67 1.37
N ASN A 367 -6.24 -22.81 1.81
CA ASN A 367 -6.60 -21.57 2.50
C ASN A 367 -7.39 -20.60 1.62
N PHE A 368 -7.02 -20.46 0.34
CA PHE A 368 -7.79 -19.71 -0.66
C PHE A 368 -9.22 -20.22 -0.71
N SER A 369 -9.40 -21.54 -0.79
CA SER A 369 -10.72 -22.17 -0.87
C SER A 369 -11.52 -21.94 0.42
N ASN A 370 -10.89 -22.03 1.58
CA ASN A 370 -11.52 -21.82 2.87
C ASN A 370 -11.96 -20.37 3.09
N ILE A 371 -11.13 -19.39 2.69
CA ILE A 371 -11.40 -17.96 2.86
C ILE A 371 -12.46 -17.47 1.87
N THR A 372 -12.33 -17.87 0.60
CA THR A 372 -13.23 -17.41 -0.48
C THR A 372 -14.50 -18.24 -0.61
N GLY A 373 -14.51 -19.47 -0.07
CA GLY A 373 -15.59 -20.45 -0.24
C GLY A 373 -15.60 -21.13 -1.61
N ILE A 374 -14.56 -20.95 -2.43
CA ILE A 374 -14.47 -21.51 -3.78
C ILE A 374 -13.75 -22.87 -3.71
N PRO A 375 -14.43 -24.01 -3.97
CA PRO A 375 -13.86 -25.32 -3.75
C PRO A 375 -12.76 -25.66 -4.76
N GLN A 376 -11.60 -26.11 -4.28
CA GLN A 376 -10.51 -26.60 -5.12
C GLN A 376 -9.71 -27.74 -4.46
N SER A 377 -9.07 -28.56 -5.30
CA SER A 377 -8.13 -29.60 -4.87
C SER A 377 -6.84 -29.54 -5.69
N SER A 378 -5.71 -29.90 -5.09
CA SER A 378 -4.43 -29.97 -5.80
C SER A 378 -3.45 -30.97 -5.18
N ASP A 379 -2.71 -31.70 -6.04
CA ASP A 379 -1.56 -32.54 -5.69
C ASP A 379 -0.25 -31.74 -5.84
N LEU A 380 -0.06 -30.73 -4.98
CA LEU A 380 1.02 -29.75 -5.06
C LEU A 380 1.89 -29.75 -3.78
N PRO A 381 3.12 -29.18 -3.82
CA PRO A 381 3.98 -29.06 -2.63
C PRO A 381 3.29 -28.28 -1.51
N GLU A 382 3.64 -28.57 -0.25
CA GLU A 382 2.91 -28.06 0.92
C GLU A 382 3.10 -26.55 1.15
N GLY A 383 4.28 -25.99 0.86
CA GLY A 383 4.58 -24.58 1.10
C GLY A 383 5.87 -24.10 0.42
N ALA A 384 6.28 -22.85 0.69
CA ALA A 384 7.58 -22.32 0.28
C ALA A 384 8.17 -21.34 1.31
N THR A 385 9.50 -21.21 1.29
CA THR A 385 10.27 -20.29 2.13
C THR A 385 11.38 -19.62 1.32
N VAL A 386 11.81 -18.43 1.75
CA VAL A 386 13.02 -17.78 1.21
C VAL A 386 14.21 -18.13 2.10
N PRO A 387 15.30 -18.73 1.57
CA PRO A 387 16.52 -18.93 2.35
C PRO A 387 17.13 -17.58 2.76
N ALA A 388 17.72 -17.49 3.96
CA ALA A 388 18.31 -16.24 4.49
C ALA A 388 19.34 -15.55 3.56
N LEU A 389 19.95 -16.27 2.61
CA LEU A 389 20.93 -15.76 1.65
C LEU A 389 20.49 -15.91 0.18
N GLY A 390 19.23 -16.29 -0.08
CA GLY A 390 18.71 -16.60 -1.42
C GLY A 390 17.65 -15.61 -1.89
N LEU A 391 17.62 -15.32 -3.20
CA LEU A 391 16.55 -14.55 -3.87
C LEU A 391 15.49 -15.45 -4.53
N SER A 392 15.40 -16.72 -4.12
CA SER A 392 14.54 -17.73 -4.77
C SER A 392 13.78 -18.49 -3.71
N ASN A 393 12.46 -18.54 -3.88
CA ASN A 393 11.55 -19.24 -2.99
C ASN A 393 11.69 -20.75 -3.23
N LYS A 394 12.11 -21.50 -2.21
CA LYS A 394 12.26 -22.96 -2.30
C LYS A 394 10.98 -23.65 -1.85
N ALA A 395 10.58 -24.69 -2.59
CA ALA A 395 9.48 -25.56 -2.20
C ALA A 395 9.84 -26.37 -0.95
N LEU A 396 8.86 -26.60 -0.09
CA LEU A 396 8.94 -27.51 1.04
C LEU A 396 8.21 -28.82 0.71
N ILE A 397 8.82 -29.95 1.09
CA ILE A 397 8.35 -31.32 0.81
C ILE A 397 8.09 -32.00 2.17
N SER A 398 6.97 -32.73 2.27
CA SER A 398 6.42 -33.34 3.50
C SER A 398 7.43 -34.07 4.38
N ASP A 399 8.37 -34.78 3.76
CA ASP A 399 9.29 -35.70 4.44
C ASP A 399 10.36 -34.99 5.30
N TYR A 400 10.44 -33.67 5.22
CA TYR A 400 11.39 -32.84 5.99
C TYR A 400 10.72 -31.83 6.93
N LEU A 401 9.40 -31.93 7.16
CA LEU A 401 8.75 -31.06 8.14
C LEU A 401 9.17 -31.47 9.57
N VAL A 402 10.06 -30.68 10.13
CA VAL A 402 10.28 -30.65 11.59
C VAL A 402 8.96 -30.27 12.26
N PRO A 403 8.59 -30.83 13.43
CA PRO A 403 7.32 -30.53 14.12
C PRO A 403 7.01 -29.05 14.37
N TYR A 404 8.02 -28.17 14.30
CA TYR A 404 7.83 -26.71 14.39
C TYR A 404 7.26 -26.10 13.10
N LEU A 405 7.61 -26.63 11.92
CA LEU A 405 7.11 -26.16 10.62
C LEU A 405 5.64 -26.55 10.39
N SER A 406 5.15 -27.63 10.99
CA SER A 406 3.74 -28.00 10.91
C SER A 406 2.82 -27.00 11.63
N MET A 407 3.35 -26.22 12.60
CA MET A 407 2.59 -25.14 13.25
C MET A 407 2.49 -23.86 12.40
N LEU A 408 3.33 -23.70 11.38
CA LEU A 408 3.34 -22.53 10.48
C LEU A 408 2.26 -22.62 9.40
N TYR A 409 1.85 -23.83 9.02
CA TYR A 409 0.86 -24.08 7.97
C TYR A 409 -0.51 -24.37 8.59
N LYS A 410 -1.14 -23.31 9.09
CA LYS A 410 -2.49 -23.36 9.64
C LYS A 410 -3.53 -23.36 8.53
N CYS A 411 -4.61 -24.12 8.75
CA CYS A 411 -5.85 -24.00 7.99
C CYS A 411 -6.51 -22.67 8.37
N LEU A 412 -6.48 -21.71 7.44
CA LEU A 412 -7.03 -20.37 7.64
C LEU A 412 -8.49 -20.32 7.19
N LEU A 413 -9.34 -19.70 8.02
CA LEU A 413 -10.76 -19.43 7.72
C LEU A 413 -11.03 -17.94 7.44
N GLU A 414 -10.00 -17.11 7.59
CA GLU A 414 -10.01 -15.67 7.41
C GLU A 414 -8.68 -15.24 6.77
N PRO A 415 -8.63 -14.05 6.14
CA PRO A 415 -7.39 -13.53 5.56
C PRO A 415 -6.26 -13.52 6.59
N PRO A 416 -5.03 -13.85 6.17
CA PRO A 416 -3.88 -13.90 7.07
C PRO A 416 -3.51 -12.52 7.62
N PRO A 417 -3.05 -12.44 8.88
CA PRO A 417 -2.40 -11.24 9.42
C PRO A 417 -1.04 -10.98 8.72
N GLU A 418 -0.47 -9.79 8.95
CA GLU A 418 0.72 -9.30 8.24
C GLU A 418 1.98 -10.16 8.44
N ASP A 419 2.20 -10.68 9.65
CA ASP A 419 3.31 -11.60 9.96
C ASP A 419 3.22 -12.90 9.15
N HIS A 420 2.01 -13.45 9.02
CA HIS A 420 1.74 -14.63 8.21
C HIS A 420 1.89 -14.36 6.71
N LEU A 421 1.44 -13.19 6.23
CA LEU A 421 1.62 -12.77 4.83
C LEU A 421 3.11 -12.76 4.45
N LEU A 422 3.96 -12.16 5.29
CA LEU A 422 5.40 -12.03 5.05
C LEU A 422 6.14 -13.36 4.93
N GLN A 423 5.76 -14.36 5.73
CA GLN A 423 6.58 -15.56 5.93
C GLN A 423 5.97 -16.84 5.36
N ASN A 424 4.64 -16.96 5.36
CA ASN A 424 3.95 -18.25 5.18
C ASN A 424 3.09 -18.34 3.91
N THR A 425 2.94 -17.24 3.18
CA THR A 425 2.12 -17.19 1.95
C THR A 425 2.93 -17.10 0.65
N LEU A 426 4.25 -17.32 0.74
CA LEU A 426 5.16 -17.35 -0.40
C LEU A 426 4.85 -18.50 -1.34
N TRP A 427 5.05 -18.28 -2.65
CA TRP A 427 4.91 -19.32 -3.66
C TRP A 427 6.29 -19.83 -4.08
N PRO A 428 6.48 -21.15 -4.26
CA PRO A 428 7.75 -21.68 -4.76
C PRO A 428 8.08 -21.17 -6.16
N GLU A 429 9.35 -20.80 -6.37
CA GLU A 429 9.89 -20.53 -7.69
C GLU A 429 10.17 -21.86 -8.39
N ILE A 430 9.56 -22.06 -9.57
CA ILE A 430 9.69 -23.30 -10.34
C ILE A 430 10.66 -23.18 -11.50
N GLN A 431 10.92 -21.96 -12.00
CA GLN A 431 11.81 -21.75 -13.15
C GLN A 431 12.38 -20.34 -13.21
N LYS A 432 13.59 -20.23 -13.76
CA LYS A 432 14.22 -18.97 -14.20
C LYS A 432 14.43 -18.99 -15.71
N LEU A 433 14.10 -17.89 -16.39
CA LEU A 433 14.28 -17.73 -17.83
C LEU A 433 15.38 -16.70 -18.09
N TYR A 434 16.49 -17.16 -18.66
CA TYR A 434 17.66 -16.34 -18.98
C TYR A 434 17.72 -16.06 -20.48
N GLY A 435 17.98 -14.82 -20.86
CA GLY A 435 18.23 -14.47 -22.26
C GLY A 435 18.19 -12.97 -22.60
N HIS A 436 17.60 -12.14 -21.74
CA HIS A 436 17.67 -10.68 -21.90
C HIS A 436 19.01 -10.13 -21.39
N GLY A 437 19.51 -9.08 -22.06
CA GLY A 437 20.77 -8.43 -21.69
C GLY A 437 20.63 -7.34 -20.61
N TYR A 438 19.41 -6.87 -20.39
CA TYR A 438 19.02 -5.76 -19.52
C TYR A 438 17.78 -6.10 -18.71
N GLU A 439 17.39 -5.19 -17.82
CA GLU A 439 16.29 -5.35 -16.89
C GLU A 439 14.96 -5.59 -17.63
N ILE A 440 14.15 -6.52 -17.14
CA ILE A 440 12.86 -6.82 -17.74
C ILE A 440 11.93 -5.60 -17.64
N PHE A 441 11.19 -5.32 -18.71
CA PHE A 441 10.26 -4.19 -18.76
C PHE A 441 8.79 -4.62 -18.87
N CYS A 442 8.49 -5.60 -19.73
CA CYS A 442 7.13 -6.11 -19.87
C CYS A 442 7.11 -7.60 -20.22
N VAL A 443 6.03 -8.27 -19.83
CA VAL A 443 5.76 -9.68 -20.11
C VAL A 443 4.27 -9.87 -20.41
N ALA A 444 3.96 -10.79 -21.32
CA ALA A 444 2.59 -11.22 -21.62
C ALA A 444 2.54 -12.73 -21.85
N CYS A 445 1.41 -13.35 -21.53
CA CYS A 445 1.12 -14.75 -21.84
C CYS A 445 -0.07 -14.82 -22.80
N ASN A 446 -0.08 -15.81 -23.69
CA ASN A 446 -1.23 -16.07 -24.54
C ASN A 446 -2.37 -16.76 -23.77
N ASN A 447 -3.59 -16.72 -24.29
CA ASN A 447 -4.78 -17.22 -23.60
C ASN A 447 -4.75 -18.75 -23.43
N SER A 448 -4.05 -19.48 -24.30
CA SER A 448 -3.83 -20.92 -24.16
C SER A 448 -2.74 -21.29 -23.13
N ASN A 449 -2.07 -20.32 -22.50
CA ASN A 449 -1.00 -20.53 -21.52
C ASN A 449 0.20 -21.36 -22.04
N THR A 450 0.51 -21.28 -23.34
CA THR A 450 1.56 -22.06 -23.99
C THR A 450 2.81 -21.25 -24.34
N VAL A 451 2.67 -19.93 -24.49
CA VAL A 451 3.72 -19.02 -24.96
C VAL A 451 3.75 -17.76 -24.10
N ILE A 452 4.94 -17.41 -23.62
CA ILE A 452 5.24 -16.13 -22.97
C ILE A 452 6.02 -15.26 -23.96
N ALA A 453 5.67 -13.98 -24.04
CA ALA A 453 6.46 -12.96 -24.73
C ALA A 453 7.02 -11.97 -23.71
N SER A 454 8.31 -11.61 -23.83
CA SER A 454 8.94 -10.65 -22.93
C SER A 454 9.91 -9.71 -23.63
N ALA A 455 10.07 -8.52 -23.05
CA ALA A 455 11.03 -7.51 -23.50
C ALA A 455 11.74 -6.85 -22.31
N CYS A 456 12.95 -6.34 -22.55
CA CYS A 456 13.77 -5.64 -21.58
C CYS A 456 13.92 -4.15 -21.90
N LYS A 457 14.46 -3.38 -20.95
CA LYS A 457 14.88 -1.99 -21.16
C LYS A 457 15.90 -1.93 -22.30
N ALA A 458 15.64 -1.11 -23.32
CA ALA A 458 16.50 -0.99 -24.48
C ALA A 458 16.65 0.47 -24.92
N SER A 459 17.90 0.89 -25.10
CA SER A 459 18.29 2.17 -25.73
C SER A 459 18.81 1.98 -27.16
N LYS A 460 18.92 0.73 -27.63
CA LYS A 460 19.41 0.34 -28.95
C LYS A 460 18.62 -0.84 -29.50
N LYS A 461 18.54 -0.92 -30.83
CA LYS A 461 17.83 -1.98 -31.58
C LYS A 461 18.28 -3.40 -31.22
N GLU A 462 19.57 -3.59 -30.99
CA GLU A 462 20.17 -4.90 -30.65
C GLU A 462 19.64 -5.51 -29.34
N HIS A 463 19.06 -4.69 -28.45
CA HIS A 463 18.50 -5.12 -27.17
C HIS A 463 16.96 -5.07 -27.13
N ALA A 464 16.32 -4.43 -28.11
CA ALA A 464 14.88 -4.22 -28.15
C ALA A 464 14.09 -5.42 -28.73
N ALA A 465 14.73 -6.57 -28.92
CA ALA A 465 14.08 -7.76 -29.44
C ALA A 465 13.12 -8.37 -28.40
N ILE A 466 11.95 -8.79 -28.85
CA ILE A 466 11.00 -9.55 -28.03
C ILE A 466 11.45 -11.01 -28.03
N ILE A 467 11.44 -11.67 -26.87
CA ILE A 467 11.77 -13.09 -26.76
C ILE A 467 10.50 -13.88 -26.45
N LEU A 468 10.27 -14.94 -27.22
CA LEU A 468 9.20 -15.91 -26.99
C LEU A 468 9.73 -17.13 -26.24
N TRP A 469 8.96 -17.61 -25.27
CA TRP A 469 9.29 -18.75 -24.40
C TRP A 469 8.15 -19.76 -24.38
N SER A 470 8.49 -21.05 -24.31
CA SER A 470 7.52 -22.11 -24.07
C SER A 470 7.23 -22.23 -22.58
N THR A 471 5.95 -22.32 -22.18
CA THR A 471 5.57 -22.61 -20.79
C THR A 471 5.70 -24.09 -20.42
N THR A 472 5.83 -24.97 -21.42
CA THR A 472 5.99 -26.42 -21.22
C THR A 472 7.46 -26.79 -21.05
N SER A 473 8.32 -26.31 -21.95
CA SER A 473 9.75 -26.65 -21.95
C SER A 473 10.64 -25.60 -21.31
N TRP A 474 10.11 -24.39 -21.05
CA TRP A 474 10.85 -23.22 -20.55
C TRP A 474 12.01 -22.76 -21.42
N LYS A 475 12.08 -23.25 -22.66
CA LYS A 475 13.10 -22.87 -23.64
C LYS A 475 12.64 -21.66 -24.45
N LYS A 476 13.63 -20.87 -24.88
CA LYS A 476 13.43 -19.81 -25.87
C LYS A 476 12.96 -20.43 -27.20
N LEU A 477 11.80 -19.99 -27.67
CA LEU A 477 11.21 -20.40 -28.94
C LEU A 477 11.72 -19.53 -30.10
N GLN A 478 11.67 -18.21 -29.93
CA GLN A 478 12.00 -17.26 -30.99
C GLN A 478 12.52 -15.93 -30.43
N SER A 479 13.27 -15.21 -31.25
CA SER A 479 13.63 -13.80 -31.04
C SER A 479 12.98 -12.98 -32.16
N LEU A 480 12.25 -11.92 -31.81
CA LEU A 480 11.52 -11.06 -32.76
C LEU A 480 12.18 -9.67 -32.81
N PRO A 481 13.18 -9.45 -33.68
CA PRO A 481 13.86 -8.16 -33.80
C PRO A 481 13.05 -7.20 -34.68
N PHE A 482 12.63 -6.06 -34.11
CA PHE A 482 11.95 -5.00 -34.88
C PHE A 482 12.22 -3.61 -34.29
N HIS A 483 11.78 -3.38 -33.04
CA HIS A 483 11.82 -2.08 -32.38
C HIS A 483 13.24 -1.57 -32.15
N ASN A 484 13.40 -0.25 -32.05
CA ASN A 484 14.70 0.38 -31.81
C ASN A 484 14.94 0.73 -30.34
N LEU A 485 13.87 0.87 -29.56
CA LEU A 485 13.87 1.24 -28.14
C LEU A 485 12.97 0.28 -27.36
N THR A 486 12.96 0.40 -26.03
CA THR A 486 12.15 -0.42 -25.12
C THR A 486 10.71 -0.62 -25.62
N VAL A 487 10.32 -1.88 -25.76
CA VAL A 487 8.92 -2.28 -25.93
C VAL A 487 8.21 -2.06 -24.59
N THR A 488 7.16 -1.26 -24.59
CA THR A 488 6.47 -0.77 -23.39
C THR A 488 5.35 -1.70 -22.93
N GLN A 489 4.64 -2.34 -23.87
CA GLN A 489 3.61 -3.32 -23.57
C GLN A 489 3.50 -4.36 -24.70
N LEU A 490 3.11 -5.58 -24.31
CA LEU A 490 2.84 -6.71 -25.18
C LEU A 490 1.41 -7.20 -24.92
N ALA A 491 0.70 -7.61 -25.95
CA ALA A 491 -0.63 -8.19 -25.82
C ALA A 491 -0.91 -9.23 -26.91
N PHE A 492 -1.22 -10.46 -26.50
CA PHE A 492 -1.73 -11.49 -27.42
C PHE A 492 -3.20 -11.21 -27.74
N SER A 493 -3.61 -11.46 -28.99
CA SER A 493 -5.01 -11.41 -29.36
C SER A 493 -5.81 -12.51 -28.64
N PRO A 494 -7.09 -12.31 -28.32
CA PRO A 494 -7.94 -13.30 -27.65
C PRO A 494 -7.95 -14.70 -28.30
N ASN A 495 -7.78 -14.76 -29.61
CA ASN A 495 -7.73 -16.01 -30.39
C ASN A 495 -6.30 -16.60 -30.53
N ASP A 496 -5.30 -16.04 -29.86
CA ASP A 496 -3.88 -16.45 -29.88
C ASP A 496 -3.20 -16.45 -31.26
N LYS A 497 -3.82 -15.83 -32.28
CA LYS A 497 -3.25 -15.74 -33.63
C LYS A 497 -2.27 -14.60 -33.81
N PHE A 498 -2.33 -13.58 -32.96
CA PHE A 498 -1.47 -12.40 -33.07
C PHE A 498 -0.82 -12.03 -31.75
N LEU A 499 0.36 -11.43 -31.85
CA LEU A 499 1.05 -10.72 -30.78
C LEU A 499 1.25 -9.26 -31.21
N LEU A 500 0.70 -8.35 -30.42
CA LEU A 500 0.90 -6.90 -30.54
C LEU A 500 2.03 -6.45 -29.62
N ALA A 501 2.88 -5.56 -30.12
CA ALA A 501 3.91 -4.88 -29.34
C ALA A 501 3.87 -3.38 -29.60
N VAL A 502 3.99 -2.57 -28.55
CA VAL A 502 4.09 -1.11 -28.61
C VAL A 502 5.39 -0.64 -27.95
N SER A 503 5.95 0.49 -28.39
CA SER A 503 7.31 0.89 -27.98
C SER A 503 7.50 2.39 -27.77
N ARG A 504 8.57 2.70 -27.02
CA ARG A 504 9.16 4.04 -26.89
C ARG A 504 9.61 4.65 -28.20
N ASP A 505 9.86 3.83 -29.23
CA ASP A 505 10.18 4.32 -30.58
C ASP A 505 8.98 4.93 -31.34
N ARG A 506 7.81 4.96 -30.67
CA ARG A 506 6.54 5.55 -31.13
C ARG A 506 5.80 4.70 -32.16
N ASN A 507 6.26 3.47 -32.37
CA ASN A 507 5.66 2.53 -33.31
C ASN A 507 5.03 1.34 -32.58
N TRP A 508 4.09 0.70 -33.26
CA TRP A 508 3.59 -0.63 -32.91
C TRP A 508 4.01 -1.64 -33.98
N SER A 509 4.15 -2.91 -33.58
CA SER A 509 4.36 -4.04 -34.48
C SER A 509 3.39 -5.18 -34.16
N LEU A 510 2.93 -5.85 -35.22
CA LEU A 510 2.00 -6.96 -35.16
C LEU A 510 2.64 -8.21 -35.76
N TRP A 511 2.53 -9.31 -35.02
CA TRP A 511 3.15 -10.58 -35.36
C TRP A 511 2.07 -11.65 -35.46
N ARG A 512 1.99 -12.34 -36.60
CA ARG A 512 1.03 -13.44 -36.83
C ARG A 512 1.69 -14.78 -36.51
N LYS A 513 0.97 -15.62 -35.76
CA LYS A 513 1.32 -17.04 -35.55
C LYS A 513 1.16 -17.79 -36.86
N GLN A 514 2.19 -18.53 -37.25
CA GLN A 514 2.19 -19.34 -38.47
C GLN A 514 1.55 -20.71 -38.19
N ASP A 515 0.74 -21.17 -39.13
CA ASP A 515 0.24 -22.55 -39.13
C ASP A 515 1.39 -23.47 -39.56
N SER A 516 1.65 -24.52 -38.80
CA SER A 516 2.66 -25.57 -39.06
C SER A 516 4.13 -25.25 -38.73
N SER A 517 4.56 -25.80 -37.60
CA SER A 517 5.97 -26.04 -37.30
C SER A 517 6.08 -27.25 -36.38
N GLU A 518 6.88 -28.25 -36.76
CA GLU A 518 7.21 -29.41 -35.91
C GLU A 518 7.95 -29.00 -34.63
N SER A 519 8.55 -27.80 -34.63
CA SER A 519 9.38 -27.23 -33.56
C SER A 519 8.64 -26.29 -32.57
N GLY A 520 7.30 -26.21 -32.64
CA GLY A 520 6.50 -25.33 -31.78
C GLY A 520 6.21 -23.95 -32.40
N PRO A 521 5.36 -23.11 -31.78
CA PRO A 521 4.73 -21.97 -32.46
C PRO A 521 5.74 -20.91 -32.93
N VAL A 522 5.64 -20.50 -34.19
CA VAL A 522 6.48 -19.47 -34.83
C VAL A 522 5.64 -18.25 -35.18
N PHE A 523 6.21 -17.05 -34.99
CA PHE A 523 5.57 -15.78 -35.26
C PHE A 523 6.37 -14.98 -36.31
N SER A 524 5.68 -14.33 -37.24
CA SER A 524 6.30 -13.42 -38.22
C SER A 524 5.62 -12.07 -38.22
N CYS A 525 6.39 -10.99 -38.35
CA CYS A 525 5.85 -9.63 -38.42
C CYS A 525 4.99 -9.50 -39.67
N CYS A 526 3.70 -9.15 -39.51
CA CYS A 526 2.74 -9.02 -40.59
C CYS A 526 2.29 -7.57 -40.84
N ALA A 527 2.38 -6.70 -39.83
CA ALA A 527 2.06 -5.28 -39.95
C ALA A 527 2.82 -4.47 -38.90
N TYR A 528 3.07 -3.20 -39.16
CA TYR A 528 3.71 -2.27 -38.22
C TYR A 528 3.50 -0.83 -38.65
N THR A 529 3.73 0.13 -37.75
CA THR A 529 3.90 1.54 -38.14
C THR A 529 5.36 1.92 -38.30
N ASP A 530 5.64 2.81 -39.24
CA ASP A 530 6.95 3.41 -39.46
C ASP A 530 6.85 4.95 -39.47
N LYS A 531 7.92 5.63 -39.91
CA LYS A 531 7.95 7.10 -39.95
C LYS A 531 6.87 7.71 -40.86
N ASN A 532 6.34 6.96 -41.82
CA ASN A 532 5.35 7.44 -42.79
C ASN A 532 3.92 7.14 -42.31
N THR A 533 3.71 6.03 -41.60
CA THR A 533 2.38 5.60 -41.12
C THR A 533 2.13 5.88 -39.64
N ALA A 534 3.14 6.36 -38.89
CA ALA A 534 3.00 6.70 -37.48
C ALA A 534 2.02 7.86 -37.26
N VAL A 535 0.93 7.56 -36.55
CA VAL A 535 -0.04 8.57 -36.10
C VAL A 535 0.34 9.16 -34.74
N HIS A 536 1.00 8.35 -33.89
CA HIS A 536 1.50 8.80 -32.60
C HIS A 536 2.82 9.56 -32.74
N SER A 537 2.89 10.72 -32.08
CA SER A 537 4.04 11.63 -32.11
C SER A 537 5.01 11.42 -30.92
N ARG A 538 4.57 10.67 -29.90
CA ARG A 538 5.31 10.36 -28.67
C ARG A 538 5.21 8.86 -28.36
N ILE A 539 5.82 8.47 -27.24
CA ILE A 539 5.89 7.07 -26.76
C ILE A 539 4.48 6.48 -26.70
N ILE A 540 4.30 5.28 -27.27
CA ILE A 540 3.09 4.49 -27.05
C ILE A 540 3.31 3.71 -25.75
N TRP A 541 2.47 3.94 -24.75
CA TRP A 541 2.64 3.32 -23.43
C TRP A 541 1.88 2.00 -23.30
N SER A 542 0.70 1.92 -23.90
CA SER A 542 -0.22 0.82 -23.62
C SER A 542 -0.99 0.39 -24.86
N CYS A 543 -1.38 -0.88 -24.89
CA CYS A 543 -2.19 -1.47 -25.93
C CYS A 543 -3.04 -2.64 -25.42
N ASP A 544 -4.18 -2.86 -26.05
CA ASP A 544 -5.05 -4.00 -25.74
C ASP A 544 -5.87 -4.45 -26.96
N TRP A 545 -6.58 -5.56 -26.87
CA TRP A 545 -7.36 -6.15 -27.96
C TRP A 545 -8.86 -6.12 -27.70
N THR A 546 -9.64 -5.96 -28.76
CA THR A 546 -11.08 -6.23 -28.69
C THR A 546 -11.35 -7.72 -28.47
N PRO A 547 -12.43 -8.11 -27.75
CA PRO A 547 -12.71 -9.51 -27.41
C PRO A 547 -12.85 -10.43 -28.61
N ASP A 548 -13.25 -9.91 -29.78
CA ASP A 548 -13.39 -10.65 -31.02
C ASP A 548 -12.08 -10.74 -31.84
N SER A 549 -10.97 -10.21 -31.32
CA SER A 549 -9.65 -10.16 -31.98
C SER A 549 -9.63 -9.40 -33.31
N LYS A 550 -10.65 -8.60 -33.63
CA LYS A 550 -10.73 -7.86 -34.90
C LYS A 550 -9.97 -6.55 -34.89
N TYR A 551 -9.89 -5.90 -33.72
CA TYR A 551 -9.24 -4.61 -33.56
C TYR A 551 -8.32 -4.61 -32.35
N PHE A 552 -7.36 -3.69 -32.34
CA PHE A 552 -6.56 -3.38 -31.17
C PHE A 552 -6.52 -1.89 -30.93
N ILE A 553 -6.23 -1.50 -29.69
CA ILE A 553 -6.16 -0.11 -29.25
C ILE A 553 -4.74 0.24 -28.84
N THR A 554 -4.34 1.49 -29.07
CA THR A 554 -3.08 2.05 -28.57
C THR A 554 -3.33 3.36 -27.83
N GLY A 555 -2.65 3.54 -26.70
CA GLY A 555 -2.64 4.76 -25.90
C GLY A 555 -1.21 5.31 -25.78
N SER A 556 -1.07 6.63 -25.91
CA SER A 556 0.24 7.28 -26.05
C SER A 556 0.38 8.54 -25.21
N ARG A 557 1.64 8.87 -24.93
CA ARG A 557 2.06 10.10 -24.24
C ARG A 557 1.65 11.38 -24.97
N ASP A 558 1.30 11.28 -26.25
CA ASP A 558 0.77 12.40 -27.02
C ASP A 558 -0.73 12.64 -26.80
N LYS A 559 -1.30 12.05 -25.75
CA LYS A 559 -2.70 12.18 -25.31
C LYS A 559 -3.72 11.49 -26.20
N LYS A 560 -3.27 10.79 -27.24
CA LYS A 560 -4.15 10.16 -28.22
C LYS A 560 -4.43 8.71 -27.88
N VAL A 561 -5.66 8.30 -28.16
CA VAL A 561 -6.12 6.90 -28.19
C VAL A 561 -6.64 6.57 -29.59
N ILE A 562 -6.21 5.44 -30.14
CA ILE A 562 -6.52 5.03 -31.52
C ILE A 562 -6.88 3.55 -31.55
N ILE A 563 -7.95 3.19 -32.27
CA ILE A 563 -8.29 1.80 -32.59
C ILE A 563 -7.86 1.49 -34.03
N TRP A 564 -7.27 0.32 -34.22
CA TRP A 564 -6.67 -0.17 -35.46
C TRP A 564 -7.31 -1.50 -35.86
N GLY A 565 -7.54 -1.72 -37.15
CA GLY A 565 -8.08 -2.98 -37.71
C GLY A 565 -8.61 -2.77 -39.13
N GLN A 566 -9.39 -3.68 -39.74
CA GLN A 566 -9.86 -5.00 -39.30
C GLN A 566 -8.79 -6.06 -39.56
N CYS A 567 -8.31 -6.72 -38.50
CA CYS A 567 -7.32 -7.79 -38.58
C CYS A 567 -7.98 -9.05 -39.17
N ASP A 568 -8.07 -9.13 -40.51
CA ASP A 568 -8.81 -10.19 -41.19
C ASP A 568 -8.18 -11.58 -40.98
N LEU A 569 -9.05 -12.54 -40.66
CA LEU A 569 -8.77 -13.95 -40.45
C LEU A 569 -8.74 -14.75 -41.77
N SER A 570 -9.13 -14.14 -42.90
CA SER A 570 -9.44 -14.84 -44.15
C SER A 570 -8.58 -14.46 -45.36
N VAL A 571 -7.76 -13.40 -45.28
CA VAL A 571 -6.99 -12.92 -46.43
C VAL A 571 -5.60 -13.54 -46.46
N THR A 572 -5.50 -14.71 -47.09
CA THR A 572 -4.30 -15.19 -47.77
C THR A 572 -4.29 -14.63 -49.19
N THR A 573 -3.96 -13.35 -49.36
CA THR A 573 -3.55 -12.86 -50.69
C THR A 573 -2.07 -12.54 -50.64
N GLU A 574 -1.35 -13.10 -51.60
CA GLU A 574 0.10 -13.10 -51.82
C GLU A 574 0.69 -11.70 -52.12
N GLY A 575 0.15 -10.64 -51.51
CA GLY A 575 0.63 -9.26 -51.62
C GLY A 575 1.02 -8.71 -50.25
N ASN A 576 2.15 -7.99 -50.19
CA ASN A 576 2.69 -7.33 -49.01
C ASN A 576 1.60 -6.74 -48.08
N MET A 577 1.40 -7.37 -46.91
CA MET A 577 0.44 -6.95 -45.86
C MET A 577 0.76 -5.59 -45.19
N LEU A 578 1.82 -4.91 -45.66
CA LEU A 578 2.36 -3.66 -45.10
C LEU A 578 1.35 -2.50 -45.06
N ASP A 579 0.34 -2.49 -45.94
CA ASP A 579 -0.68 -1.42 -46.02
C ASP A 579 -2.08 -1.82 -45.46
N SER A 580 -2.21 -2.98 -44.83
CA SER A 580 -3.54 -3.54 -44.51
C SER A 580 -4.20 -2.97 -43.25
N ILE A 581 -3.42 -2.58 -42.22
CA ILE A 581 -3.98 -2.14 -40.94
C ILE A 581 -3.89 -0.62 -40.82
N LYS A 582 -5.06 0.02 -40.77
CA LYS A 582 -5.19 1.49 -40.66
C LYS A 582 -5.99 1.86 -39.40
N PRO A 583 -5.89 3.11 -38.93
CA PRO A 583 -6.80 3.63 -37.92
C PRO A 583 -8.25 3.46 -38.40
N CYS A 584 -9.09 2.81 -37.59
CA CYS A 584 -10.51 2.61 -37.87
C CYS A 584 -11.43 3.42 -36.96
N SER A 585 -10.86 4.14 -35.99
CA SER A 585 -11.57 5.12 -35.17
C SER A 585 -11.19 6.55 -35.54
N THR A 586 -12.02 7.51 -35.14
CA THR A 586 -11.54 8.88 -34.95
C THR A 586 -10.48 8.90 -33.84
N ILE A 587 -9.52 9.83 -33.94
CA ILE A 587 -8.48 9.99 -32.92
C ILE A 587 -9.13 10.61 -31.69
N LEU A 588 -9.14 9.85 -30.59
CA LEU A 588 -9.64 10.33 -29.31
C LEU A 588 -8.51 11.10 -28.58
N ASP A 589 -8.74 12.39 -28.30
CA ASP A 589 -7.89 13.18 -27.40
C ASP A 589 -8.39 13.00 -25.96
N ALA A 590 -7.57 12.38 -25.12
CA ALA A 590 -7.91 12.09 -23.73
C ALA A 590 -7.63 13.26 -22.77
N GLY A 591 -7.13 14.40 -23.27
CA GLY A 591 -6.83 15.60 -22.49
C GLY A 591 -5.48 15.58 -21.77
N ASP A 592 -4.95 14.39 -21.44
CA ASP A 592 -3.63 14.19 -20.84
C ASP A 592 -2.93 12.94 -21.38
N SER A 593 -1.65 12.76 -21.05
CA SER A 593 -0.83 11.62 -21.46
C SER A 593 -1.49 10.31 -21.06
N VAL A 594 -1.77 9.45 -22.06
CA VAL A 594 -2.40 8.16 -21.85
C VAL A 594 -1.33 7.14 -21.48
N THR A 595 -1.43 6.59 -20.29
CA THR A 595 -0.46 5.67 -19.70
C THR A 595 -0.96 4.23 -19.70
N ALA A 596 -2.28 4.02 -19.63
CA ALA A 596 -2.90 2.70 -19.65
C ALA A 596 -4.19 2.69 -20.47
N VAL A 597 -4.42 1.61 -21.22
CA VAL A 597 -5.71 1.32 -21.88
C VAL A 597 -6.12 -0.10 -21.57
N GLY A 598 -7.43 -0.35 -21.46
CA GLY A 598 -7.99 -1.68 -21.29
C GLY A 598 -9.37 -1.81 -21.93
N ILE A 599 -9.59 -2.88 -22.69
CA ILE A 599 -10.87 -3.18 -23.34
C ILE A 599 -11.59 -4.30 -22.59
N SER A 600 -12.87 -4.10 -22.29
CA SER A 600 -13.68 -5.14 -21.66
C SER A 600 -13.88 -6.32 -22.61
N ARG A 601 -13.84 -7.53 -22.05
CA ARG A 601 -14.18 -8.77 -22.77
C ARG A 601 -15.67 -8.86 -23.11
N VAL A 602 -16.49 -8.04 -22.45
CA VAL A 602 -17.94 -8.04 -22.57
C VAL A 602 -18.38 -6.70 -23.17
N LEU A 603 -19.24 -6.78 -24.20
CA LEU A 603 -19.82 -5.61 -24.86
C LEU A 603 -20.96 -5.00 -24.03
N THR A 604 -21.30 -3.74 -24.32
CA THR A 604 -22.56 -3.15 -23.85
C THR A 604 -23.76 -3.89 -24.46
N PRO A 605 -24.97 -3.77 -23.88
CA PRO A 605 -26.19 -4.34 -24.48
C PRO A 605 -26.46 -3.88 -25.92
N HIS A 606 -25.95 -2.71 -26.31
CA HIS A 606 -26.07 -2.15 -27.66
C HIS A 606 -24.96 -2.61 -28.62
N GLY A 607 -24.10 -3.55 -28.19
CA GLY A 607 -23.01 -4.10 -28.98
C GLY A 607 -21.88 -3.09 -29.24
N ARG A 608 -21.61 -2.19 -28.28
CA ARG A 608 -20.44 -1.30 -28.30
C ARG A 608 -19.34 -1.88 -27.41
N TYR A 609 -18.09 -1.70 -27.80
CA TYR A 609 -16.93 -2.04 -26.98
C TYR A 609 -16.80 -1.05 -25.83
N ILE A 610 -16.44 -1.53 -24.65
CA ILE A 610 -16.19 -0.69 -23.47
C ILE A 610 -14.68 -0.54 -23.30
N VAL A 611 -14.21 0.69 -23.21
CA VAL A 611 -12.79 1.05 -23.17
C VAL A 611 -12.53 1.88 -21.92
N ALA A 612 -11.57 1.45 -21.10
CA ALA A 612 -11.04 2.25 -20.00
C ALA A 612 -9.71 2.89 -20.43
N VAL A 613 -9.56 4.18 -20.15
CA VAL A 613 -8.36 4.97 -20.45
C VAL A 613 -7.84 5.58 -19.15
N GLY A 614 -6.60 5.26 -18.78
CA GLY A 614 -5.91 5.77 -17.61
C GLY A 614 -4.86 6.79 -17.99
N LEU A 615 -4.76 7.86 -17.20
CA LEU A 615 -3.96 9.05 -17.50
C LEU A 615 -2.79 9.24 -16.53
N GLU A 616 -1.82 10.04 -16.95
CA GLU A 616 -0.65 10.45 -16.12
C GLU A 616 -1.06 11.23 -14.86
N ASN A 617 -2.18 11.96 -14.90
CA ASN A 617 -2.71 12.68 -13.74
C ASN A 617 -3.55 11.80 -12.79
N GLY A 618 -3.64 10.49 -13.05
CA GLY A 618 -4.34 9.52 -12.21
C GLY A 618 -5.83 9.31 -12.51
N LYS A 619 -6.42 10.12 -13.40
CA LYS A 619 -7.81 9.92 -13.83
C LYS A 619 -7.98 8.65 -14.66
N ILE A 620 -9.14 8.03 -14.52
CA ILE A 620 -9.62 6.95 -15.37
C ILE A 620 -10.93 7.40 -16.03
N ILE A 621 -11.01 7.27 -17.35
CA ILE A 621 -12.18 7.63 -18.15
C ILE A 621 -12.68 6.39 -18.89
N LEU A 622 -13.98 6.12 -18.76
CA LEU A 622 -14.68 5.06 -19.49
C LEU A 622 -15.33 5.63 -20.74
N TYR A 623 -15.06 4.99 -21.86
CA TYR A 623 -15.66 5.28 -23.16
C TYR A 623 -16.34 4.03 -23.71
N THR A 624 -17.28 4.22 -24.63
CA THR A 624 -17.73 3.15 -25.52
C THR A 624 -17.42 3.48 -26.97
N TRP A 625 -17.05 2.45 -27.75
CA TRP A 625 -16.72 2.58 -29.15
C TRP A 625 -17.44 1.54 -30.01
N LYS A 626 -17.79 1.92 -31.24
CA LYS A 626 -18.28 1.01 -32.27
C LYS A 626 -17.92 1.56 -33.64
N GLN A 627 -17.42 0.70 -34.54
CA GLN A 627 -17.13 1.11 -35.90
C GLN A 627 -18.42 1.59 -36.60
N SER A 628 -18.40 2.83 -37.11
CA SER A 628 -19.48 3.35 -37.94
C SER A 628 -19.30 2.84 -39.38
N GLY A 629 -20.39 2.44 -40.03
CA GLY A 629 -20.37 1.82 -41.37
C GLY A 629 -20.12 2.78 -42.55
N GLN A 630 -19.72 4.03 -42.29
CA GLN A 630 -19.33 5.02 -43.29
C GLN A 630 -18.02 5.68 -42.84
N GLU A 631 -17.17 6.03 -43.80
CA GLU A 631 -15.92 6.80 -43.60
C GLU A 631 -16.12 7.93 -42.56
N PRO A 632 -15.10 8.21 -41.72
CA PRO A 632 -15.25 8.48 -40.29
C PRO A 632 -16.30 9.55 -39.99
N THR A 633 -17.38 9.13 -39.33
CA THR A 633 -18.38 10.05 -38.74
C THR A 633 -17.93 10.54 -37.37
N LEU A 634 -18.33 11.77 -37.00
CA LEU A 634 -17.94 12.51 -35.78
C LEU A 634 -18.26 11.80 -34.43
N THR A 635 -18.82 10.58 -34.41
CA THR A 635 -19.46 9.99 -33.22
C THR A 635 -19.22 8.49 -33.05
N ASP A 636 -18.04 7.97 -33.36
CA ASP A 636 -17.70 6.56 -33.09
C ASP A 636 -17.36 6.30 -31.60
N TRP A 637 -16.85 7.31 -30.90
CA TRP A 637 -16.65 7.32 -29.45
C TRP A 637 -17.81 7.97 -28.69
N THR A 638 -18.11 7.43 -27.51
CA THR A 638 -19.01 8.04 -26.52
C THR A 638 -18.30 8.04 -25.18
N THR A 639 -18.14 9.21 -24.55
CA THR A 639 -17.67 9.31 -23.16
C THR A 639 -18.79 8.91 -22.22
N CYS A 640 -18.55 7.94 -21.34
CA CYS A 640 -19.56 7.41 -20.42
C CYS A 640 -19.36 7.96 -19.01
N VAL A 641 -18.16 7.79 -18.45
CA VAL A 641 -17.85 8.16 -17.07
C VAL A 641 -16.43 8.69 -16.98
N GLU A 642 -16.24 9.83 -16.34
CA GLU A 642 -14.94 10.32 -15.88
C GLU A 642 -14.91 10.20 -14.36
N MET A 643 -13.92 9.47 -13.82
CA MET A 643 -13.78 9.32 -12.37
C MET A 643 -13.40 10.67 -11.74
N ASP A 644 -14.06 11.00 -10.63
CA ASP A 644 -13.72 12.19 -9.85
C ASP A 644 -12.42 11.99 -9.05
N ASN A 645 -12.00 13.03 -8.31
CA ASN A 645 -10.77 13.01 -7.52
C ASN A 645 -10.80 12.01 -6.35
N SER A 646 -11.98 11.60 -5.87
CA SER A 646 -12.10 10.62 -4.78
C SER A 646 -11.90 9.18 -5.28
N GLN A 647 -12.30 8.91 -6.52
CA GLN A 647 -12.20 7.59 -7.14
C GLN A 647 -10.88 7.40 -7.90
N SER A 648 -10.36 8.46 -8.50
CA SER A 648 -9.12 8.46 -9.29
C SER A 648 -7.88 8.09 -8.48
N HIS A 649 -6.82 7.71 -9.18
CA HIS A 649 -5.49 7.65 -8.59
C HIS A 649 -4.97 9.07 -8.33
N ALA A 650 -4.13 9.24 -7.32
CA ALA A 650 -3.50 10.54 -7.02
C ALA A 650 -2.31 10.84 -7.95
N LEU A 651 -1.75 9.80 -8.57
CA LEU A 651 -0.63 9.83 -9.52
C LEU A 651 -0.92 8.93 -10.73
N ALA A 652 0.00 8.89 -11.69
CA ALA A 652 -0.17 8.18 -12.96
C ALA A 652 -0.73 6.75 -12.82
N VAL A 653 -1.77 6.46 -13.61
CA VAL A 653 -2.32 5.10 -13.75
C VAL A 653 -1.31 4.24 -14.52
N LYS A 654 -0.88 3.13 -13.95
CA LYS A 654 0.16 2.26 -14.52
C LYS A 654 -0.42 1.12 -15.34
N ARG A 655 -1.53 0.53 -14.88
CA ARG A 655 -2.20 -0.55 -15.60
C ARG A 655 -3.71 -0.52 -15.37
N LEU A 656 -4.44 -0.94 -16.39
CA LEU A 656 -5.87 -1.24 -16.35
C LEU A 656 -6.08 -2.68 -16.80
N CYS A 657 -6.88 -3.44 -16.07
CA CYS A 657 -7.18 -4.83 -16.39
C CYS A 657 -8.64 -5.16 -16.06
N TRP A 658 -9.43 -5.45 -17.10
CA TRP A 658 -10.80 -5.94 -16.92
C TRP A 658 -10.80 -7.39 -16.49
N ARG A 659 -11.75 -7.75 -15.64
CA ARG A 659 -12.07 -9.13 -15.29
C ARG A 659 -12.51 -9.90 -16.56
N HIS A 660 -12.13 -11.17 -16.65
CA HIS A 660 -12.34 -11.98 -17.85
C HIS A 660 -13.81 -12.24 -18.20
N HIS A 661 -14.70 -12.21 -17.21
CA HIS A 661 -16.13 -12.43 -17.40
C HIS A 661 -16.98 -11.41 -16.62
N ALA A 662 -18.26 -11.33 -16.98
CA ALA A 662 -19.23 -10.52 -16.27
C ALA A 662 -19.49 -11.06 -14.85
N GLY A 663 -19.91 -10.16 -13.97
CA GLY A 663 -20.15 -10.42 -12.56
C GLY A 663 -19.19 -9.67 -11.66
N ARG A 664 -19.41 -9.83 -10.35
CA ARG A 664 -18.51 -9.35 -9.30
C ARG A 664 -17.93 -10.56 -8.58
N ALA A 665 -16.61 -10.62 -8.40
CA ALA A 665 -15.97 -11.68 -7.62
C ALA A 665 -16.57 -11.73 -6.22
N GLY A 666 -16.76 -12.94 -5.67
CA GLY A 666 -17.39 -13.15 -4.36
C GLY A 666 -18.91 -12.89 -4.29
N HIS A 667 -19.56 -12.47 -5.37
CA HIS A 667 -21.01 -12.25 -5.44
C HIS A 667 -21.71 -13.25 -6.37
N ASN A 668 -22.75 -13.91 -5.85
CA ASN A 668 -23.62 -14.81 -6.62
C ASN A 668 -25.01 -14.20 -6.82
N ASP A 669 -25.05 -13.05 -7.51
CA ASP A 669 -26.29 -12.29 -7.70
C ASP A 669 -27.01 -12.67 -9.01
N LEU A 670 -28.34 -12.62 -9.01
CA LEU A 670 -29.17 -12.86 -10.20
C LEU A 670 -28.81 -11.92 -11.37
N ASN A 671 -28.33 -10.72 -11.07
CA ASN A 671 -27.92 -9.69 -12.05
C ASN A 671 -26.42 -9.73 -12.37
N SER A 672 -25.72 -10.84 -12.11
CA SER A 672 -24.27 -10.96 -12.33
C SER A 672 -23.85 -10.51 -13.74
N SER A 673 -24.66 -10.80 -14.77
CA SER A 673 -24.35 -10.40 -16.15
C SER A 673 -24.38 -8.88 -16.43
N GLU A 674 -24.93 -8.05 -15.52
CA GLU A 674 -24.97 -6.59 -15.66
C GLU A 674 -23.68 -5.91 -15.20
N TRP A 675 -22.94 -6.57 -14.32
CA TRP A 675 -21.75 -5.99 -13.70
C TRP A 675 -20.48 -6.46 -14.38
N LEU A 676 -19.50 -5.58 -14.43
CA LEU A 676 -18.13 -5.84 -14.82
C LEU A 676 -17.21 -5.38 -13.70
N GLN A 677 -16.00 -5.90 -13.65
CA GLN A 677 -14.97 -5.42 -12.73
C GLN A 677 -13.73 -4.96 -13.48
N LEU A 678 -13.24 -3.78 -13.12
CA LEU A 678 -12.00 -3.19 -13.61
C LEU A 678 -11.02 -3.09 -12.45
N ALA A 679 -9.86 -3.72 -12.57
CA ALA A 679 -8.74 -3.50 -11.68
C ALA A 679 -7.81 -2.43 -12.27
N SER A 680 -7.32 -1.53 -11.44
CA SER A 680 -6.29 -0.56 -11.79
C SER A 680 -5.18 -0.52 -10.75
N CYS A 681 -4.00 -0.12 -11.18
CA CYS A 681 -2.90 0.19 -10.28
C CYS A 681 -2.18 1.46 -10.72
N GLY A 682 -1.49 2.13 -9.78
CA GLY A 682 -0.90 3.44 -10.03
C GLY A 682 0.40 3.71 -9.27
N ALA A 683 1.03 4.83 -9.66
CA ALA A 683 2.23 5.35 -9.00
C ALA A 683 1.97 5.87 -7.57
N ASP A 684 0.70 6.00 -7.18
CA ASP A 684 0.20 6.36 -5.85
C ASP A 684 0.12 5.17 -4.88
N HIS A 685 0.83 4.08 -5.20
CA HIS A 685 0.93 2.87 -4.36
C HIS A 685 -0.38 2.08 -4.22
N CYS A 686 -1.43 2.48 -4.94
CA CYS A 686 -2.76 1.93 -4.80
C CYS A 686 -3.07 0.87 -5.85
N VAL A 687 -3.84 -0.14 -5.43
CA VAL A 687 -4.61 -1.02 -6.31
C VAL A 687 -6.09 -0.74 -6.07
N LYS A 688 -6.85 -0.48 -7.13
CA LYS A 688 -8.29 -0.18 -7.04
C LYS A 688 -9.10 -1.17 -7.86
N ILE A 689 -10.28 -1.55 -7.36
CA ILE A 689 -11.22 -2.44 -8.04
C ILE A 689 -12.55 -1.73 -8.16
N PHE A 690 -13.01 -1.53 -9.39
CA PHE A 690 -14.25 -0.84 -9.69
C PHE A 690 -15.31 -1.83 -10.16
N ASN A 691 -16.51 -1.73 -9.58
CA ASN A 691 -17.71 -2.38 -10.11
C ASN A 691 -18.37 -1.45 -11.12
N VAL A 692 -18.53 -1.91 -12.36
CA VAL A 692 -19.05 -1.13 -13.48
C VAL A 692 -20.33 -1.77 -14.00
N ASN A 693 -21.45 -1.07 -13.93
CA ASN A 693 -22.70 -1.56 -14.52
C ASN A 693 -22.71 -1.26 -16.02
N ARG A 694 -22.61 -2.29 -16.87
CA ARG A 694 -22.53 -2.11 -18.33
C ARG A 694 -23.82 -1.67 -19.01
N PHE A 695 -24.96 -1.74 -18.31
CA PHE A 695 -26.24 -1.24 -18.80
C PHE A 695 -26.40 0.27 -18.56
N ALA A 696 -25.58 0.84 -17.69
CA ALA A 696 -25.52 2.28 -17.46
C ALA A 696 -24.49 3.00 -18.36
N LEU A 697 -23.76 2.26 -19.22
CA LEU A 697 -22.70 2.77 -20.09
C LEU A 697 -23.14 3.04 -21.53
#